data_AF-A0A9N9BQ09-F1
#
_entry.id   AF-A0A9N9BQ09-F1
#
_cell.length_a   1.000
_cell.length_b   1.000
_cell.length_c   1.000
_cell.angle_alpha   90.00
_cell.angle_beta   90.00
_cell.angle_gamma   90.00
#
_symmetry.space_group_name_H-M   'P 1'
#
loop_
_entity.id
_entity.type
_entity.pdbx_description
1 polymer ?
#
loop_
_entity_poly.entity_id
_entity_poly.type
_entity_poly.pdbx_seq_one_letter_code
_entity_poly.pdbx_strand_id
1 'polypeptide(L)'
;MSIASSWKTYGQKENLIASIRNIIKDYSFESIFREFIQNADDAGATRFHIIIDGRSHPSDSLFNNEMKAWQGPAILIFNNQKFEESDFESLMQLRVGGKQDDNTKIGKHGLGFNTCFHFTDVPSFISGDSIAFLDPQEKFLRQRGIIGPFPTNGIEGLSEKDQLVPFEGIEGINFCSTFEGTLFRIPLRREGSELSNRTFSIAEIFELFSNLKSTIPSQFLFLRNIETIEISQISETTVPLQIKPLCKVTMEELDETVKNKRRCEHVINGEFPVFQIKTKLIDYENLNNIKYNSWIIAIGAQQDPEDSQLQEYAKQYRLRVLGGVAAPLENPIDFEGKMYSFLLLSDTFTNLPVHLNGAWAQGSDRAMLLIEKNDIPDLDHLKLSWNRHILLDFLPKLHCKLLKEAIRLNITDPVSKFWFFPSQRHPKYAIEYGFKVLKYMLQTDTILFNDNSEENVNEHVNNFFECLSRQRIDELRSLLMDYWEMVNSDDELESLIRLFPIWPIYSNSNSEMPLKPASCGYLLPTSVCWYQTRSSTIYFCDYHQFLTRLNVPLRNIYSYVFQDVEFPSESNDTYVRFLNSVLNYNDVVQELRDKRCFPNSNTRILKKITDLFDPNNSVFRIVFGGNRNTDVFLHSGLLEHAERLSSIGFNNKVNEIAFNKCADMIEELQKEPEPPSDIRYRGFTLVDHLYKNITVFNLDNIRRIPIFPVAKSLGEPYDTHYNHNDDTRVFGCLNEVILPNYRDVAWSQMYLIAEVIIPPPQVLQRHPSFGKPNVSTVVKHLRFLYNVLRNDDEWRNSWADKFKHDVFEVYKWLDDETSHEGIDLSMYIRLNDTLFLNFTIDQNPFNRDNWVAAKDLILNREPGEDQYVNPMLARFPNMLKSAGVREIRPPNYVIRVKHHDQSSINRNRAFEFLLDQRSPLNDFTFIVNGEKIKASRFMLASSSRALHRELTANPNNSISIPTIQNIQPNSMRILLRYLYGQDIDDAIQRRDSINVWNRRTGYEIYNNSNLPLYKDLLKLAEWFQLDHLKSLMEFRLSRFVQMSNVRDMTNFAETLNAEQLKQYCYHFIRDNSELLL
;
A
#
# COMPACT_ATOMS: atom_id res chain seq x y z
N MET A 1 56.25 -62.11 68.49
CA MET A 1 57.15 -61.09 67.91
C MET A 1 56.40 -60.39 66.79
N SER A 2 56.15 -59.08 66.93
CA SER A 2 55.44 -58.29 65.90
C SER A 2 56.41 -57.93 64.79
N ILE A 3 56.04 -58.18 63.54
CA ILE A 3 56.82 -57.83 62.35
C ILE A 3 56.93 -56.31 62.21
N ALA A 4 56.06 -55.52 62.85
CA ALA A 4 56.03 -54.06 62.74
C ALA A 4 57.37 -53.38 63.12
N SER A 5 58.20 -53.98 63.98
CA SER A 5 59.53 -53.43 64.32
C SER A 5 60.56 -53.57 63.19
N SER A 6 60.27 -54.32 62.11
CA SER A 6 61.10 -54.40 60.89
C SER A 6 60.62 -53.48 59.77
N TRP A 7 59.51 -52.75 59.95
CA TRP A 7 58.98 -51.84 58.96
C TRP A 7 59.68 -50.49 59.12
N LYS A 8 60.29 -50.01 58.04
CA LYS A 8 60.89 -48.68 57.99
C LYS A 8 59.83 -47.72 57.48
N THR A 9 59.77 -46.52 58.04
CA THR A 9 58.97 -45.43 57.46
C THR A 9 59.34 -45.24 56.00
N TYR A 10 58.39 -45.45 55.10
CA TYR A 10 58.51 -45.29 53.66
C TYR A 10 57.44 -44.30 53.20
N GLY A 11 57.86 -43.07 52.90
CA GLY A 11 56.99 -41.97 52.52
C GLY A 11 57.79 -40.88 51.82
N GLN A 12 57.11 -40.05 51.03
CA GLN A 12 57.74 -38.93 50.35
C GLN A 12 58.10 -37.84 51.37
N LYS A 13 59.31 -37.28 51.27
CA LYS A 13 59.74 -36.11 52.06
C LYS A 13 59.76 -34.90 51.14
N GLU A 14 59.11 -33.83 51.57
CA GLU A 14 59.14 -32.57 50.84
C GLU A 14 60.49 -31.86 51.01
N ASN A 15 61.08 -31.42 49.90
CA ASN A 15 62.31 -30.63 49.93
C ASN A 15 61.96 -29.13 49.99
N LEU A 16 62.42 -28.47 51.06
CA LEU A 16 62.27 -27.04 51.31
C LEU A 16 62.78 -26.18 50.14
N ILE A 17 63.98 -26.47 49.65
CA ILE A 17 64.62 -25.74 48.55
C ILE A 17 63.78 -25.89 47.28
N ALA A 18 63.30 -27.10 46.98
CA ALA A 18 62.43 -27.34 45.84
C ALA A 18 61.08 -26.61 45.96
N SER A 19 60.56 -26.49 47.18
CA SER A 19 59.31 -25.76 47.45
C SER A 19 59.46 -24.26 47.22
N ILE A 20 60.51 -23.64 47.78
CA ILE A 20 60.81 -22.22 47.54
C ILE A 20 61.09 -21.97 46.06
N ARG A 21 61.85 -22.87 45.40
CA ARG A 21 62.15 -22.78 43.97
C ARG A 21 60.90 -22.80 43.11
N ASN A 22 59.92 -23.64 43.44
CA ASN A 22 58.64 -23.68 42.74
C ASN A 22 57.85 -22.39 42.97
N ILE A 23 57.83 -21.86 44.21
CA ILE A 23 57.18 -20.58 44.51
C ILE A 23 57.80 -19.45 43.67
N ILE A 24 59.11 -19.26 43.67
CA ILE A 24 59.75 -18.22 42.85
C ILE A 24 59.70 -18.49 41.34
N LYS A 25 59.26 -19.68 40.91
CA LYS A 25 59.00 -19.96 39.49
C LYS A 25 57.60 -19.50 39.09
N ASP A 26 56.64 -19.68 39.99
CA ASP A 26 55.24 -19.31 39.78
C ASP A 26 54.99 -17.80 40.01
N TYR A 27 55.88 -17.13 40.76
CA TYR A 27 55.83 -15.70 41.04
C TYR A 27 56.93 -14.94 40.27
N SER A 28 56.59 -13.77 39.73
CA SER A 28 57.57 -12.91 39.06
C SER A 28 58.39 -12.11 40.08
N PHE A 29 59.64 -11.75 39.74
CA PHE A 29 60.51 -11.01 40.67
C PHE A 29 59.99 -9.58 40.94
N GLU A 30 59.19 -9.03 40.03
CA GLU A 30 58.51 -7.74 40.17
C GLU A 30 57.40 -7.76 41.24
N SER A 31 56.93 -8.94 41.65
CA SER A 31 55.90 -9.09 42.69
C SER A 31 56.38 -8.70 44.09
N ILE A 32 57.70 -8.61 44.32
CA ILE A 32 58.28 -8.25 45.63
C ILE A 32 57.66 -6.99 46.24
N PHE A 33 57.43 -5.96 45.43
CA PHE A 33 56.79 -4.73 45.90
C PHE A 33 55.37 -5.00 46.40
N ARG A 34 54.57 -5.72 45.60
CA ARG A 34 53.15 -5.99 45.88
C ARG A 34 52.98 -6.88 47.11
N GLU A 35 53.80 -7.91 47.27
CA GLU A 35 53.71 -8.81 48.41
C GLU A 35 54.16 -8.13 49.72
N PHE A 36 55.26 -7.37 49.71
CA PHE A 36 55.73 -6.70 50.92
C PHE A 36 54.85 -5.51 51.33
N ILE A 37 54.30 -4.75 50.39
CA ILE A 37 53.37 -3.66 50.73
C ILE A 37 52.04 -4.21 51.27
N GLN A 38 51.56 -5.34 50.74
CA GLN A 38 50.38 -6.02 51.28
C GLN A 38 50.62 -6.54 52.70
N ASN A 39 51.78 -7.16 52.96
CA ASN A 39 52.16 -7.56 54.32
C ASN A 39 52.21 -6.36 55.29
N ALA A 40 52.72 -5.22 54.83
CA ALA A 40 52.75 -4.00 55.63
C ALA A 40 51.35 -3.45 55.90
N ASP A 41 50.47 -3.40 54.89
CA ASP A 41 49.07 -2.97 55.04
C ASP A 41 48.31 -3.88 56.01
N ASP A 42 48.50 -5.19 55.91
CA ASP A 42 47.89 -6.21 56.79
C ASP A 42 48.37 -6.14 58.24
N ALA A 43 49.62 -5.70 58.45
CA ALA A 43 50.15 -5.41 59.78
C ALA A 43 49.62 -4.08 60.35
N GLY A 44 48.85 -3.31 59.57
CA GLY A 44 48.33 -2.00 59.97
C GLY A 44 49.35 -0.87 59.80
N ALA A 45 50.35 -1.01 58.93
CA ALA A 45 51.34 0.02 58.70
C ALA A 45 50.74 1.21 57.96
N THR A 46 51.21 2.41 58.31
CA THR A 46 50.82 3.66 57.64
C THR A 46 51.93 4.19 56.73
N ARG A 47 53.18 3.75 56.94
CA ARG A 47 54.35 4.12 56.14
C ARG A 47 55.08 2.88 55.62
N PHE A 48 55.38 2.87 54.33
CA PHE A 48 56.17 1.84 53.65
C PHE A 48 57.31 2.49 52.85
N HIS A 49 58.54 2.05 53.04
CA HIS A 49 59.71 2.65 52.40
C HIS A 49 60.66 1.59 51.86
N ILE A 50 60.97 1.69 50.56
CA ILE A 50 61.97 0.87 49.89
C ILE A 50 63.26 1.67 49.75
N ILE A 51 64.37 1.10 50.16
CA ILE A 51 65.69 1.71 50.04
C ILE A 51 66.59 0.79 49.22
N ILE A 52 67.11 1.32 48.12
CA ILE A 52 68.10 0.65 47.28
C ILE A 52 69.47 0.93 47.89
N ASP A 53 70.02 -0.05 48.59
CA ASP A 53 71.27 0.10 49.33
C ASP A 53 72.45 -0.42 48.51
N GLY A 54 73.24 0.50 47.96
CA GLY A 54 74.48 0.20 47.22
C GLY A 54 75.70 -0.07 48.11
N ARG A 55 75.59 0.05 49.43
CA ARG A 55 76.75 -0.07 50.32
C ARG A 55 77.34 -1.49 50.33
N SER A 56 78.63 -1.56 50.61
CA SER A 56 79.32 -2.78 50.99
C SER A 56 79.92 -2.58 52.38
N HIS A 57 79.79 -3.58 53.23
CA HIS A 57 80.15 -3.48 54.64
C HIS A 57 81.41 -4.29 54.98
N PRO A 58 82.10 -3.95 56.08
CA PRO A 58 83.14 -4.79 56.65
C PRO A 58 82.64 -6.22 56.92
N SER A 59 83.58 -7.16 57.05
CA SER A 59 83.26 -8.59 57.04
C SER A 59 84.19 -9.43 57.92
N ASP A 60 84.87 -8.78 58.87
CA ASP A 60 85.87 -9.40 59.74
C ASP A 60 85.23 -10.05 60.98
N SER A 61 84.10 -9.51 61.44
CA SER A 61 83.34 -9.96 62.62
C SER A 61 81.90 -10.36 62.26
N LEU A 62 81.72 -11.58 61.74
CA LEU A 62 80.44 -12.14 61.30
C LEU A 62 80.08 -13.42 62.06
N PHE A 63 78.82 -13.88 61.99
CA PHE A 63 78.40 -15.16 62.58
C PHE A 63 79.21 -16.35 62.06
N ASN A 64 79.52 -16.35 60.75
CA ASN A 64 80.32 -17.35 60.06
C ASN A 64 81.11 -16.71 58.91
N ASN A 65 82.20 -17.35 58.47
CA ASN A 65 83.02 -16.84 57.35
C ASN A 65 82.26 -16.80 56.03
N GLU A 66 81.30 -17.71 55.81
CA GLU A 66 80.49 -17.80 54.62
C GLU A 66 79.54 -16.60 54.46
N MET A 67 79.21 -15.90 55.56
CA MET A 67 78.37 -14.69 55.54
C MET A 67 79.05 -13.49 54.86
N LYS A 68 80.36 -13.55 54.61
CA LYS A 68 81.11 -12.51 53.85
C LYS A 68 80.48 -12.22 52.48
N ALA A 69 79.88 -13.22 51.85
CA ALA A 69 79.20 -13.07 50.56
C ALA A 69 77.96 -12.16 50.61
N TRP A 70 77.37 -11.96 51.80
CA TRP A 70 76.07 -11.29 52.02
C TRP A 70 76.16 -9.90 52.65
N GLN A 71 77.39 -9.38 52.84
CA GLN A 71 77.70 -8.03 53.34
C GLN A 71 77.69 -6.94 52.25
N GLY A 72 77.24 -7.28 51.04
CA GLY A 72 77.17 -6.37 49.91
C GLY A 72 75.86 -5.58 49.78
N PRO A 73 75.60 -5.04 48.57
CA PRO A 73 74.39 -4.28 48.27
C PRO A 73 73.11 -5.06 48.52
N ALA A 74 72.03 -4.36 48.86
CA ALA A 74 70.76 -4.96 49.30
C ALA A 74 69.53 -4.13 48.89
N ILE A 75 68.37 -4.78 48.90
CA ILE A 75 67.07 -4.09 48.96
C ILE A 75 66.68 -4.02 50.44
N LEU A 76 66.42 -2.82 50.95
CA LEU A 76 65.86 -2.66 52.28
C LEU A 76 64.37 -2.30 52.16
N ILE A 77 63.53 -2.93 52.96
CA ILE A 77 62.08 -2.68 52.97
C ILE A 77 61.66 -2.40 54.40
N PHE A 78 61.23 -1.17 54.64
CA PHE A 78 60.77 -0.69 55.94
C PHE A 78 59.25 -0.54 55.97
N ASN A 79 58.65 -0.89 57.10
CA ASN A 79 57.33 -0.42 57.49
C ASN A 79 57.30 -0.04 58.98
N ASN A 80 56.40 0.86 59.36
CA ASN A 80 56.33 1.38 60.73
C ASN A 80 55.49 0.54 61.70
N GLN A 81 55.33 -0.76 61.43
CA GLN A 81 54.69 -1.70 62.37
C GLN A 81 55.67 -2.75 62.86
N LYS A 82 55.45 -3.19 64.10
CA LYS A 82 56.21 -4.27 64.74
C LYS A 82 55.48 -5.59 64.51
N PHE A 83 56.24 -6.67 64.39
CA PHE A 83 55.70 -8.02 64.34
C PHE A 83 55.19 -8.42 65.71
N GLU A 84 54.00 -8.99 65.73
CA GLU A 84 53.51 -9.75 66.88
C GLU A 84 54.10 -11.17 66.85
N GLU A 85 54.07 -11.89 67.97
CA GLU A 85 54.57 -13.28 68.06
C GLU A 85 53.95 -14.19 66.97
N SER A 86 52.66 -14.00 66.70
CA SER A 86 51.94 -14.72 65.65
C SER A 86 52.41 -14.38 64.23
N ASP A 87 52.97 -13.20 63.97
CA ASP A 87 53.57 -12.82 62.67
C ASP A 87 54.87 -13.57 62.43
N PHE A 88 55.72 -13.72 63.45
CA PHE A 88 56.96 -14.51 63.35
C PHE A 88 56.66 -15.97 63.02
N GLU A 89 55.68 -16.58 63.68
CA GLU A 89 55.26 -17.96 63.39
C GLU A 89 54.70 -18.10 61.97
N SER A 90 53.89 -17.13 61.53
CA SER A 90 53.27 -17.12 60.20
C SER A 90 54.31 -16.96 59.08
N LEU A 91 55.34 -16.12 59.30
CA LEU A 91 56.45 -15.93 58.35
C LEU A 91 57.22 -17.25 58.09
N MET A 92 57.29 -18.13 59.09
CA MET A 92 58.03 -19.40 59.01
C MET A 92 57.25 -20.55 58.35
N GLN A 93 55.96 -20.37 58.06
CA GLN A 93 55.11 -21.41 57.50
C GLN A 93 55.00 -21.29 55.97
N LEU A 94 55.74 -22.13 55.24
CA LEU A 94 55.79 -22.10 53.77
C LEU A 94 54.51 -22.53 53.04
N ARG A 95 53.56 -23.19 53.72
CA ARG A 95 52.31 -23.70 53.11
C ARG A 95 51.10 -23.72 54.03
N VAL A 96 51.24 -23.24 55.26
CA VAL A 96 50.13 -23.17 56.20
C VAL A 96 49.87 -21.69 56.43
N GLY A 97 48.84 -21.15 55.78
CA GLY A 97 48.39 -19.79 56.05
C GLY A 97 47.80 -19.75 57.46
N GLY A 98 48.61 -19.39 58.46
CA GLY A 98 48.15 -19.03 59.79
C GLY A 98 47.30 -17.75 59.74
N LYS A 99 46.36 -17.61 60.67
CA LYS A 99 45.38 -16.51 60.82
C LYS A 99 44.09 -16.71 60.01
N GLN A 100 43.24 -17.61 60.52
CA GLN A 100 41.98 -18.06 59.92
C GLN A 100 40.76 -17.16 60.22
N ASP A 101 40.83 -16.27 61.22
CA ASP A 101 39.65 -15.54 61.73
C ASP A 101 39.77 -14.00 61.72
N ASP A 102 40.87 -13.44 61.22
CA ASP A 102 41.13 -11.99 61.27
C ASP A 102 40.65 -11.26 60.01
N ASN A 103 39.52 -10.56 60.12
CA ASN A 103 38.88 -9.82 59.02
C ASN A 103 39.66 -8.56 58.59
N THR A 104 40.71 -8.17 59.32
CA THR A 104 41.48 -6.94 59.06
C THR A 104 42.55 -7.12 57.97
N LYS A 105 42.90 -8.37 57.60
CA LYS A 105 44.00 -8.71 56.69
C LYS A 105 43.55 -9.06 55.27
N ILE A 106 44.37 -8.73 54.28
CA ILE A 106 44.13 -8.87 52.84
C ILE A 106 44.89 -10.08 52.26
N GLY A 107 46.08 -10.40 52.78
CA GLY A 107 46.94 -11.50 52.34
C GLY A 107 46.42 -12.88 52.72
N LYS A 108 46.37 -13.81 51.75
CA LYS A 108 45.66 -15.10 51.89
C LYS A 108 46.52 -16.35 52.09
N HIS A 109 47.81 -16.31 51.70
CA HIS A 109 48.60 -17.54 51.51
C HIS A 109 49.92 -17.60 52.28
N GLY A 110 50.38 -16.52 52.92
CA GLY A 110 51.68 -16.51 53.63
C GLY A 110 52.92 -16.73 52.74
N LEU A 111 52.74 -16.83 51.42
CA LEU A 111 53.82 -17.10 50.46
C LEU A 111 54.62 -15.86 50.05
N GLY A 112 54.08 -14.67 50.31
CA GLY A 112 54.59 -13.41 49.77
C GLY A 112 56.02 -13.08 50.19
N PHE A 113 56.41 -13.42 51.42
CA PHE A 113 57.79 -13.24 51.89
C PHE A 113 58.80 -13.99 51.01
N ASN A 114 58.46 -15.18 50.50
CA ASN A 114 59.38 -16.01 49.71
C ASN A 114 59.80 -15.37 48.39
N THR A 115 59.10 -14.33 47.91
CA THR A 115 59.51 -13.54 46.74
C THR A 115 60.88 -12.87 46.92
N CYS A 116 61.33 -12.63 48.16
CA CYS A 116 62.68 -12.13 48.40
C CYS A 116 63.76 -13.09 47.88
N PHE A 117 63.46 -14.40 47.78
CA PHE A 117 64.42 -15.41 47.32
C PHE A 117 64.75 -15.31 45.83
N HIS A 118 64.03 -14.50 45.05
CA HIS A 118 64.51 -14.07 43.73
C HIS A 118 65.86 -13.35 43.83
N PHE A 119 66.02 -12.53 44.86
CA PHE A 119 67.15 -11.61 45.02
C PHE A 119 68.21 -12.11 45.99
N THR A 120 67.84 -12.87 47.02
CA THR A 120 68.73 -13.30 48.10
C THR A 120 68.60 -14.78 48.44
N ASP A 121 69.62 -15.38 49.05
CA ASP A 121 69.48 -16.66 49.74
C ASP A 121 69.38 -16.51 51.26
N VAL A 122 69.74 -15.32 51.78
CA VAL A 122 69.91 -15.09 53.21
C VAL A 122 69.19 -13.80 53.64
N PRO A 123 67.85 -13.75 53.56
CA PRO A 123 67.11 -12.58 54.01
C PRO A 123 67.24 -12.42 55.53
N SER A 124 67.23 -11.18 55.97
CA SER A 124 67.32 -10.83 57.39
C SER A 124 66.35 -9.71 57.70
N PHE A 125 65.92 -9.59 58.95
CA PHE A 125 65.04 -8.49 59.35
C PHE A 125 65.16 -8.17 60.84
N ILE A 126 64.83 -6.91 61.15
CA ILE A 126 64.68 -6.41 62.52
C ILE A 126 63.21 -6.03 62.69
N SER A 127 62.60 -6.44 63.80
CA SER A 127 61.26 -6.02 64.17
C SER A 127 61.14 -5.90 65.68
N GLY A 128 60.85 -4.69 66.19
CA GLY A 128 60.81 -4.44 67.63
C GLY A 128 62.15 -4.75 68.31
N ASP A 129 62.10 -5.67 69.27
CA ASP A 129 63.25 -6.14 70.05
C ASP A 129 63.86 -7.44 69.49
N SER A 130 63.52 -7.83 68.26
CA SER A 130 64.00 -9.07 67.63
C SER A 130 64.78 -8.80 66.34
N ILE A 131 65.83 -9.58 66.11
CA ILE A 131 66.55 -9.63 64.85
C ILE A 131 66.66 -11.09 64.37
N ALA A 132 66.41 -11.32 63.09
CA ALA A 132 66.44 -12.65 62.51
C ALA A 132 67.22 -12.70 61.19
N PHE A 133 67.87 -13.83 60.94
CA PHE A 133 68.58 -14.15 59.71
C PHE A 133 68.14 -15.54 59.26
N LEU A 134 67.75 -15.69 58.00
CA LEU A 134 67.23 -16.95 57.46
C LEU A 134 68.18 -17.49 56.42
N ASP A 135 68.40 -18.80 56.40
CA ASP A 135 69.24 -19.50 55.42
C ASP A 135 68.60 -20.86 55.11
N PRO A 136 67.60 -20.93 54.21
CA PRO A 136 66.89 -22.18 53.93
C PRO A 136 67.76 -23.33 53.43
N GLN A 137 68.98 -23.03 52.96
CA GLN A 137 69.95 -24.00 52.45
C GLN A 137 70.89 -24.54 53.54
N GLU A 138 70.89 -23.97 54.75
CA GLU A 138 71.81 -24.31 55.85
C GLU A 138 73.29 -24.17 55.48
N LYS A 139 73.60 -23.35 54.45
CA LYS A 139 74.94 -23.23 53.84
C LYS A 139 75.79 -22.15 54.51
N PHE A 140 75.18 -21.04 54.92
CA PHE A 140 75.84 -19.83 55.43
C PHE A 140 75.73 -19.71 56.95
N LEU A 141 74.63 -20.16 57.55
CA LEU A 141 74.38 -20.12 59.00
C LEU A 141 74.58 -21.48 59.68
N ARG A 142 74.74 -22.59 58.93
CA ARG A 142 74.76 -23.99 59.40
C ARG A 142 73.44 -24.48 60.02
N GLN A 143 72.41 -23.65 59.95
CA GLN A 143 71.04 -23.91 60.36
C GLN A 143 70.09 -23.08 59.49
N ARG A 144 68.80 -23.42 59.47
CA ARG A 144 67.82 -22.79 58.56
C ARG A 144 67.55 -21.31 58.83
N GLY A 145 67.94 -20.85 60.01
CA GLY A 145 67.83 -19.46 60.43
C GLY A 145 68.15 -19.32 61.91
N ILE A 146 68.44 -18.10 62.32
CA ILE A 146 68.66 -17.69 63.72
C ILE A 146 67.74 -16.50 64.00
N ILE A 147 67.20 -16.45 65.22
CA ILE A 147 66.50 -15.28 65.76
C ILE A 147 67.06 -15.00 67.15
N GLY A 148 67.28 -13.73 67.44
CA GLY A 148 67.87 -13.29 68.70
C GLY A 148 67.39 -11.90 69.10
N PRO A 149 67.76 -11.43 70.30
CA PRO A 149 67.41 -10.11 70.77
C PRO A 149 68.10 -9.03 69.93
N PHE A 150 67.36 -7.98 69.60
CA PHE A 150 67.92 -6.75 69.03
C PHE A 150 68.82 -6.07 70.08
N PRO A 151 70.09 -5.75 69.76
CA PRO A 151 70.98 -5.15 70.73
C PRO A 151 70.62 -3.68 70.98
N THR A 152 70.29 -3.35 72.23
CA THR A 152 69.90 -1.99 72.65
C THR A 152 71.02 -1.22 73.38
N ASN A 153 72.21 -1.80 73.51
CA ASN A 153 73.36 -1.20 74.22
C ASN A 153 74.55 -0.89 73.29
N GLY A 154 74.27 -0.67 72.00
CA GLY A 154 75.26 -0.50 70.94
C GLY A 154 75.86 -1.82 70.44
N ILE A 155 76.60 -1.75 69.33
CA ILE A 155 77.18 -2.92 68.65
C ILE A 155 78.72 -2.99 68.73
N GLU A 156 79.40 -1.96 69.26
CA GLU A 156 80.87 -1.85 69.22
C GLU A 156 81.61 -2.96 69.98
N GLY A 157 81.00 -3.54 71.01
CA GLY A 157 81.59 -4.60 71.84
C GLY A 157 81.15 -6.03 71.47
N LEU A 158 80.36 -6.21 70.40
CA LEU A 158 79.86 -7.52 70.00
C LEU A 158 80.87 -8.27 69.13
N SER A 159 80.97 -9.58 69.32
CA SER A 159 81.83 -10.48 68.53
C SER A 159 81.49 -10.52 67.05
N GLU A 160 80.23 -10.24 66.72
CA GLU A 160 79.68 -10.24 65.36
C GLU A 160 79.23 -8.84 64.92
N LYS A 161 79.98 -7.80 65.33
CA LYS A 161 79.69 -6.39 65.03
C LYS A 161 79.39 -6.17 63.54
N ASP A 162 80.27 -6.62 62.65
CA ASP A 162 80.13 -6.36 61.21
C ASP A 162 78.84 -6.95 60.63
N GLN A 163 78.28 -7.99 61.25
CA GLN A 163 77.02 -8.59 60.83
C GLN A 163 75.82 -7.66 61.01
N LEU A 164 75.92 -6.70 61.93
CA LEU A 164 74.86 -5.77 62.33
C LEU A 164 75.04 -4.36 61.75
N VAL A 165 76.27 -3.97 61.43
CA VAL A 165 76.60 -2.68 60.77
C VAL A 165 75.69 -2.33 59.57
N PRO A 166 75.24 -3.27 58.71
CA PRO A 166 74.37 -2.93 57.58
C PRO A 166 73.05 -2.23 57.95
N PHE A 167 72.55 -2.44 59.16
CA PHE A 167 71.31 -1.84 59.64
C PHE A 167 71.52 -0.47 60.30
N GLU A 168 72.75 -0.13 60.71
CA GLU A 168 73.05 1.10 61.44
C GLU A 168 72.73 2.35 60.60
N GLY A 169 72.02 3.30 61.22
CA GLY A 169 71.60 4.57 60.63
C GLY A 169 70.39 4.47 59.70
N ILE A 170 69.89 3.27 59.37
CA ILE A 170 68.70 3.09 58.53
C ILE A 170 67.44 3.28 59.37
N GLU A 171 66.54 4.17 58.96
CA GLU A 171 65.23 4.38 59.63
C GLU A 171 65.33 4.68 61.14
N GLY A 172 66.43 5.33 61.56
CA GLY A 172 66.67 5.68 62.96
C GLY A 172 67.26 4.55 63.82
N ILE A 173 67.64 3.41 63.22
CA ILE A 173 68.33 2.33 63.93
C ILE A 173 69.69 2.83 64.42
N ASN A 174 69.82 2.98 65.74
CA ASN A 174 71.05 3.38 66.42
C ASN A 174 71.55 2.31 67.41
N PHE A 175 70.85 1.17 67.51
CA PHE A 175 71.13 0.10 68.46
C PHE A 175 71.18 0.56 69.94
N CYS A 176 70.50 1.65 70.28
CA CYS A 176 70.43 2.20 71.65
C CYS A 176 69.03 2.09 72.28
N SER A 177 68.01 1.72 71.51
CA SER A 177 66.62 1.57 71.95
C SER A 177 65.88 0.59 71.04
N THR A 178 64.73 0.07 71.49
CA THR A 178 63.80 -0.73 70.67
C THR A 178 63.55 -0.08 69.32
N PHE A 179 63.51 -0.89 68.25
CA PHE A 179 63.19 -0.42 66.92
C PHE A 179 61.69 -0.36 66.70
N GLU A 180 61.13 0.84 66.52
CA GLU A 180 59.69 1.07 66.33
C GLU A 180 59.26 0.85 64.87
N GLY A 181 59.41 -0.39 64.40
CA GLY A 181 58.99 -0.81 63.06
C GLY A 181 59.55 -2.17 62.68
N THR A 182 59.47 -2.49 61.39
CA THR A 182 60.05 -3.68 60.78
C THR A 182 60.90 -3.29 59.57
N LEU A 183 62.16 -3.72 59.55
CA LEU A 183 63.10 -3.49 58.47
C LEU A 183 63.62 -4.82 57.95
N PHE A 184 63.26 -5.15 56.71
CA PHE A 184 63.84 -6.26 55.98
C PHE A 184 65.10 -5.81 55.26
N ARG A 185 66.14 -6.64 55.31
CA ARG A 185 67.35 -6.53 54.49
C ARG A 185 67.47 -7.77 53.61
N ILE A 186 67.45 -7.53 52.30
CA ILE A 186 67.48 -8.53 51.24
C ILE A 186 68.81 -8.34 50.46
N PRO A 187 69.92 -8.95 50.92
CA PRO A 187 71.21 -8.79 50.25
C PRO A 187 71.24 -9.49 48.89
N LEU A 188 71.76 -8.80 47.88
CA LEU A 188 71.75 -9.30 46.50
C LEU A 188 72.72 -10.48 46.33
N ARG A 189 72.21 -11.55 45.70
CA ARG A 189 72.97 -12.73 45.34
C ARG A 189 74.04 -12.39 44.30
N ARG A 190 75.29 -12.75 44.59
CA ARG A 190 76.45 -12.54 43.70
C ARG A 190 76.71 -13.69 42.73
N GLU A 191 76.41 -14.92 43.14
CA GLU A 191 76.59 -16.14 42.35
C GLU A 191 75.34 -17.03 42.46
N GLY A 192 75.01 -17.78 41.41
CA GLY A 192 73.83 -18.66 41.41
C GLY A 192 73.83 -19.68 42.57
N SER A 193 72.64 -19.97 43.10
CA SER A 193 72.43 -20.88 44.23
C SER A 193 71.42 -21.98 43.89
N GLU A 194 71.21 -22.94 44.80
CA GLU A 194 70.14 -23.92 44.58
C GLU A 194 68.76 -23.27 44.59
N LEU A 195 68.55 -22.13 45.27
CA LEU A 195 67.27 -21.44 45.25
C LEU A 195 67.02 -20.77 43.90
N SER A 196 68.00 -20.02 43.37
CA SER A 196 67.90 -19.34 42.08
C SER A 196 69.26 -19.17 41.41
N ASN A 197 69.31 -19.42 40.11
CA ASN A 197 70.50 -19.16 39.29
C ASN A 197 70.61 -17.69 38.85
N ARG A 198 69.59 -16.86 39.07
CA ARG A 198 69.56 -15.46 38.64
C ARG A 198 70.23 -14.55 39.69
N THR A 199 71.09 -13.67 39.22
CA THR A 199 71.70 -12.57 39.98
C THR A 199 71.13 -11.24 39.49
N PHE A 200 71.17 -10.22 40.34
CA PHE A 200 70.69 -8.87 40.01
C PHE A 200 71.78 -7.85 40.37
N SER A 201 72.06 -6.94 39.43
CA SER A 201 72.88 -5.76 39.67
C SER A 201 72.08 -4.66 40.36
N ILE A 202 72.76 -3.73 41.04
CA ILE A 202 72.10 -2.56 41.65
C ILE A 202 71.40 -1.69 40.59
N ALA A 203 71.91 -1.64 39.36
CA ALA A 203 71.27 -0.94 38.25
C ALA A 203 69.91 -1.56 37.87
N GLU A 204 69.82 -2.90 37.81
CA GLU A 204 68.55 -3.60 37.55
C GLU A 204 67.53 -3.39 38.68
N ILE A 205 67.99 -3.35 39.94
CA ILE A 205 67.11 -3.05 41.08
C ILE A 205 66.61 -1.60 41.03
N PHE A 206 67.50 -0.67 40.66
CA PHE A 206 67.13 0.72 40.44
C PHE A 206 66.07 0.85 39.34
N GLU A 207 66.25 0.17 38.20
CA GLU A 207 65.28 0.15 37.11
C GLU A 207 63.93 -0.44 37.55
N LEU A 208 63.94 -1.57 38.26
CA LEU A 208 62.75 -2.23 38.79
C LEU A 208 61.87 -1.27 39.60
N PHE A 209 62.45 -0.58 40.59
CA PHE A 209 61.69 0.33 41.45
C PHE A 209 61.43 1.69 40.80
N SER A 210 62.27 2.13 39.86
CA SER A 210 62.02 3.35 39.06
C SER A 210 60.80 3.19 38.16
N ASN A 211 60.62 2.03 37.56
CA ASN A 211 59.45 1.72 36.72
C ASN A 211 58.13 1.72 37.52
N LEU A 212 58.20 1.49 38.84
CA LEU A 212 57.01 1.52 39.70
C LEU A 212 56.51 2.93 40.02
N LYS A 213 57.36 3.96 39.97
CA LYS A 213 57.04 5.33 40.41
C LYS A 213 55.72 5.88 39.88
N SER A 214 55.43 5.66 38.59
CA SER A 214 54.21 6.13 37.93
C SER A 214 52.94 5.40 38.38
N THR A 215 53.09 4.19 38.92
CA THR A 215 51.98 3.32 39.35
C THR A 215 51.71 3.38 40.85
N ILE A 216 52.64 3.91 41.66
CA ILE A 216 52.50 4.02 43.12
C ILE A 216 51.22 4.78 43.53
N PRO A 217 50.86 5.94 42.93
CA PRO A 217 49.66 6.66 43.34
C PRO A 217 48.37 5.84 43.23
N SER A 218 48.29 4.94 42.25
CA SER A 218 47.10 4.10 42.07
C SER A 218 47.05 2.90 43.01
N GLN A 219 48.14 2.57 43.73
CA GLN A 219 48.14 1.48 44.71
C GLN A 219 47.36 1.83 45.97
N PHE A 220 47.21 3.11 46.31
CA PHE A 220 46.51 3.55 47.53
C PHE A 220 45.00 3.32 47.51
N LEU A 221 44.40 3.13 46.33
CA LEU A 221 42.94 3.17 46.14
C LEU A 221 42.19 2.14 46.99
N PHE A 222 42.76 0.95 47.17
CA PHE A 222 42.10 -0.15 47.87
C PHE A 222 42.96 -0.76 48.99
N LEU A 223 44.08 -0.11 49.35
CA LEU A 223 44.82 -0.38 50.59
C LEU A 223 44.11 0.25 51.77
N ARG A 224 44.12 -0.43 52.92
CA ARG A 224 43.32 -0.06 54.09
C ARG A 224 44.03 0.92 55.03
N ASN A 225 45.33 0.72 55.21
CA ASN A 225 46.12 1.35 56.27
C ASN A 225 47.25 2.23 55.73
N ILE A 226 47.90 1.85 54.63
CA ILE A 226 49.04 2.59 54.08
C ILE A 226 48.61 4.02 53.66
N GLU A 227 49.36 5.01 54.12
CA GLU A 227 49.15 6.45 53.87
C GLU A 227 50.36 7.08 53.15
N THR A 228 51.55 6.50 53.30
CA THR A 228 52.80 6.98 52.68
C THR A 228 53.62 5.83 52.10
N ILE A 229 54.05 5.99 50.85
CA ILE A 229 54.99 5.10 50.15
C ILE A 229 56.21 5.91 49.70
N GLU A 230 57.40 5.45 50.04
CA GLU A 230 58.67 6.09 49.72
C GLU A 230 59.61 5.13 48.99
N ILE A 231 60.44 5.69 48.11
CA ILE A 231 61.56 5.01 47.48
C ILE A 231 62.79 5.91 47.60
N SER A 232 63.89 5.37 48.14
CA SER A 232 65.17 6.05 48.27
C SER A 232 66.34 5.19 47.80
N GLN A 233 67.51 5.80 47.69
CA GLN A 233 68.76 5.15 47.33
C GLN A 233 69.88 5.57 48.30
N ILE A 234 70.78 4.64 48.57
CA ILE A 234 72.05 4.89 49.24
C ILE A 234 73.17 4.52 48.26
N SER A 235 74.05 5.48 47.95
CA SER A 235 75.19 5.25 47.05
C SER A 235 76.33 4.53 47.77
N GLU A 236 77.15 3.79 47.01
CA GLU A 236 78.24 2.94 47.54
C GLU A 236 79.28 3.69 48.40
N THR A 237 79.44 5.00 48.22
CA THR A 237 80.57 5.80 48.75
C THR A 237 80.20 6.85 49.80
N THR A 238 78.97 6.83 50.35
CA THR A 238 78.50 7.91 51.23
C THR A 238 78.92 7.73 52.70
N VAL A 239 79.91 8.51 53.14
CA VAL A 239 80.21 8.79 54.56
C VAL A 239 80.18 10.31 54.76
N PRO A 240 79.31 10.87 55.62
CA PRO A 240 78.29 10.20 56.43
C PRO A 240 77.18 9.57 55.59
N LEU A 241 76.42 8.65 56.18
CA LEU A 241 75.27 7.98 55.55
C LEU A 241 74.30 9.02 54.98
N GLN A 242 74.07 8.98 53.67
CA GLN A 242 73.11 9.86 52.99
C GLN A 242 72.08 9.00 52.25
N ILE A 243 70.83 9.07 52.72
CA ILE A 243 69.68 8.46 52.07
C ILE A 243 69.12 9.50 51.08
N LYS A 244 69.31 9.27 49.78
CA LYS A 244 68.79 10.13 48.72
C LYS A 244 67.35 9.70 48.38
N PRO A 245 66.33 10.55 48.59
CA PRO A 245 64.97 10.22 48.18
C PRO A 245 64.87 10.20 46.65
N LEU A 246 64.17 9.21 46.10
CA LEU A 246 63.85 9.10 44.67
C LEU A 246 62.39 9.48 44.40
N CYS A 247 61.47 8.98 45.22
CA CYS A 247 60.03 9.20 45.07
C CYS A 247 59.34 9.14 46.43
N LYS A 248 58.36 10.02 46.64
CA LYS A 248 57.46 9.99 47.81
C LYS A 248 56.03 10.21 47.36
N VAL A 249 55.15 9.30 47.75
CA VAL A 249 53.70 9.44 47.55
C VAL A 249 53.00 9.44 48.89
N THR A 250 52.22 10.48 49.15
CA THR A 250 51.46 10.64 50.39
C THR A 250 49.99 10.88 50.09
N MET A 251 49.11 10.33 50.92
CA MET A 251 47.71 10.73 50.94
C MET A 251 47.56 12.07 51.65
N GLU A 252 46.89 13.03 51.02
CA GLU A 252 46.53 14.31 51.60
C GLU A 252 45.07 14.30 52.08
N GLU A 253 44.72 15.19 53.00
CA GLU A 253 43.34 15.43 53.45
C GLU A 253 42.66 14.18 54.08
N LEU A 254 43.45 13.31 54.72
CA LEU A 254 42.97 12.07 55.34
C LEU A 254 42.54 12.29 56.81
N ASP A 255 41.25 12.50 57.03
CA ASP A 255 40.66 12.56 58.37
C ASP A 255 40.32 11.18 58.95
N GLU A 256 40.01 11.11 60.25
CA GLU A 256 39.64 9.84 60.92
C GLU A 256 38.36 9.20 60.33
N THR A 257 37.46 10.00 59.77
CA THR A 257 36.23 9.49 59.12
C THR A 257 36.59 8.69 57.87
N VAL A 258 37.47 9.23 57.01
CA VAL A 258 37.92 8.56 55.79
C VAL A 258 38.78 7.34 56.12
N LYS A 259 39.64 7.41 57.15
CA LYS A 259 40.40 6.23 57.62
C LYS A 259 39.48 5.10 58.07
N ASN A 260 38.48 5.41 58.89
CA ASN A 260 37.50 4.42 59.36
C ASN A 260 36.71 3.81 58.20
N LYS A 261 36.33 4.62 57.21
CA LYS A 261 35.69 4.11 55.98
C LYS A 261 36.62 3.17 55.22
N ARG A 262 37.89 3.52 54.99
CA ARG A 262 38.88 2.70 54.25
C ARG A 262 39.14 1.34 54.89
N ARG A 263 39.21 1.26 56.22
CA ARG A 263 39.49 0.01 56.93
C ARG A 263 38.36 -1.02 56.84
N CYS A 264 37.17 -0.62 56.39
CA CYS A 264 35.98 -1.49 56.33
C CYS A 264 35.63 -2.16 57.68
N GLU A 265 36.10 -1.63 58.82
CA GLU A 265 35.96 -2.24 60.16
C GLU A 265 34.50 -2.46 60.60
N HIS A 266 33.55 -1.76 59.98
CA HIS A 266 32.12 -1.76 60.35
C HIS A 266 31.19 -2.21 59.22
N VAL A 267 31.71 -2.71 58.09
CA VAL A 267 30.88 -3.06 56.92
C VAL A 267 30.33 -4.47 57.04
N ILE A 268 29.36 -4.64 57.94
CA ILE A 268 28.45 -5.78 57.96
C ILE A 268 27.06 -5.16 57.89
N ASN A 269 26.25 -5.54 56.89
CA ASN A 269 24.87 -5.08 56.59
C ASN A 269 24.70 -4.08 55.42
N GLY A 270 25.39 -4.27 54.30
CA GLY A 270 25.01 -3.61 53.03
C GLY A 270 25.21 -2.10 52.97
N GLU A 271 25.89 -1.51 53.96
CA GLU A 271 26.38 -0.14 53.88
C GLU A 271 27.63 -0.07 52.98
N PHE A 272 27.61 0.86 52.04
CA PHE A 272 28.66 1.03 51.05
C PHE A 272 29.30 2.41 51.26
N PRO A 273 30.33 2.53 52.12
CA PRO A 273 30.98 3.80 52.36
C PRO A 273 31.59 4.34 51.07
N VAL A 274 31.31 5.62 50.81
CA VAL A 274 31.94 6.40 49.75
C VAL A 274 32.79 7.50 50.37
N PHE A 275 33.98 7.70 49.84
CA PHE A 275 34.93 8.72 50.28
C PHE A 275 35.82 9.18 49.12
N GLN A 276 36.51 10.29 49.33
CA GLN A 276 37.49 10.82 48.39
C GLN A 276 38.90 10.58 48.91
N ILE A 277 39.84 10.34 47.99
CA ILE A 277 41.27 10.28 48.27
C ILE A 277 41.99 11.23 47.34
N LYS A 278 42.93 12.00 47.88
CA LYS A 278 43.89 12.79 47.11
C LYS A 278 45.29 12.31 47.41
N THR A 279 46.04 11.91 46.39
CA THR A 279 47.43 11.49 46.51
C THR A 279 48.36 12.55 45.93
N LYS A 280 49.46 12.84 46.61
CA LYS A 280 50.53 13.71 46.15
C LYS A 280 51.79 12.90 45.87
N LEU A 281 52.23 12.90 44.62
CA LEU A 281 53.49 12.32 44.17
C LEU A 281 54.56 13.42 44.07
N ILE A 282 55.69 13.22 44.75
CA ILE A 282 56.91 14.01 44.62
C ILE A 282 57.98 13.12 44.00
N ASP A 283 58.37 13.42 42.76
CA ASP A 283 59.50 12.79 42.09
C ASP A 283 60.76 13.65 42.25
N TYR A 284 61.69 13.19 43.08
CA TYR A 284 62.89 13.95 43.42
C TYR A 284 63.96 13.94 42.31
N GLU A 285 63.85 13.03 41.33
CA GLU A 285 64.75 13.00 40.18
C GLU A 285 64.32 13.99 39.09
N ASN A 286 63.02 14.30 39.03
CA ASN A 286 62.44 15.30 38.15
C ASN A 286 61.94 16.49 38.98
N LEU A 287 62.88 17.31 39.47
CA LEU A 287 62.74 18.36 40.51
C LEU A 287 61.59 19.40 40.38
N ASN A 288 60.74 19.33 39.36
CA ASN A 288 59.55 20.16 39.15
C ASN A 288 58.22 19.38 38.98
N ASN A 289 58.20 18.06 39.21
CA ASN A 289 57.05 17.21 38.86
C ASN A 289 56.27 16.76 40.11
N ILE A 290 55.61 17.70 40.80
CA ILE A 290 54.60 17.35 41.80
C ILE A 290 53.30 17.04 41.06
N LYS A 291 52.76 15.83 41.25
CA LYS A 291 51.47 15.42 40.66
C LYS A 291 50.45 15.12 41.74
N TYR A 292 49.22 15.58 41.52
CA TYR A 292 48.08 15.25 42.37
C TYR A 292 47.15 14.33 41.60
N ASN A 293 46.59 13.33 42.28
CA ASN A 293 45.51 12.52 41.73
C ASN A 293 44.39 12.46 42.76
N SER A 294 43.17 12.77 42.33
CA SER A 294 42.00 12.81 43.18
C SER A 294 40.99 11.76 42.71
N TRP A 295 40.49 10.95 43.63
CA TRP A 295 39.64 9.80 43.36
C TRP A 295 38.41 9.82 44.26
N ILE A 296 37.28 9.38 43.72
CA ILE A 296 36.11 8.98 44.50
C ILE A 296 36.05 7.45 44.52
N ILE A 297 35.84 6.88 45.70
CA ILE A 297 35.95 5.45 45.92
C ILE A 297 34.74 5.00 46.74
N ALA A 298 34.02 4.01 46.22
CA ALA A 298 33.00 3.28 46.94
C ALA A 298 33.53 1.88 47.23
N ILE A 299 33.58 1.50 48.50
CA ILE A 299 33.94 0.13 48.91
C ILE A 299 32.81 -0.50 49.69
N GLY A 300 32.82 -1.83 49.79
CA GLY A 300 31.84 -2.52 50.59
C GLY A 300 32.12 -3.99 50.76
N ALA A 301 31.36 -4.60 51.66
CA ALA A 301 31.29 -6.04 51.83
C ALA A 301 29.83 -6.48 51.92
N GLN A 302 29.56 -7.72 51.52
CA GLN A 302 28.24 -8.35 51.62
C GLN A 302 28.38 -9.76 52.19
N GLN A 303 27.29 -10.34 52.66
CA GLN A 303 27.23 -11.79 52.92
C GLN A 303 27.47 -12.57 51.63
N ASP A 304 28.07 -13.75 51.78
CA ASP A 304 28.32 -14.67 50.67
C ASP A 304 26.99 -15.08 50.00
N PRO A 305 26.99 -15.39 48.69
CA PRO A 305 25.79 -15.76 47.96
C PRO A 305 25.05 -16.95 48.61
N GLU A 306 23.74 -17.02 48.44
CA GLU A 306 22.91 -18.13 48.99
C GLU A 306 23.21 -19.49 48.33
N ASP A 307 23.93 -19.50 47.21
CA ASP A 307 24.39 -20.72 46.53
C ASP A 307 25.35 -21.52 47.43
N SER A 308 24.90 -22.69 47.87
CA SER A 308 25.65 -23.59 48.76
C SER A 308 27.03 -23.99 48.22
N GLN A 309 27.21 -24.16 46.91
CA GLN A 309 28.50 -24.53 46.31
C GLN A 309 29.47 -23.36 46.35
N LEU A 310 28.98 -22.13 46.10
CA LEU A 310 29.80 -20.93 46.23
C LEU A 310 30.17 -20.63 47.68
N GLN A 311 29.29 -20.90 48.65
CA GLN A 311 29.62 -20.79 50.07
C GLN A 311 30.70 -21.80 50.50
N GLU A 312 30.62 -23.05 50.03
CA GLU A 312 31.65 -24.06 50.30
C GLU A 312 32.97 -23.68 49.65
N TYR A 313 32.94 -23.21 48.40
CA TYR A 313 34.12 -22.70 47.69
C TYR A 313 34.74 -21.49 48.40
N ALA A 314 33.92 -20.52 48.81
CA ALA A 314 34.37 -19.34 49.55
C ALA A 314 35.03 -19.73 50.88
N LYS A 315 34.46 -20.69 51.62
CA LYS A 315 35.07 -21.24 52.84
C LYS A 315 36.38 -21.97 52.55
N GLN A 316 36.41 -22.82 51.53
CA GLN A 316 37.60 -23.59 51.15
C GLN A 316 38.78 -22.69 50.75
N TYR A 317 38.51 -21.66 49.96
CA TYR A 317 39.52 -20.74 49.41
C TYR A 317 39.62 -19.41 50.17
N ARG A 318 38.94 -19.29 51.32
CA ARG A 318 38.97 -18.11 52.21
C ARG A 318 38.61 -16.82 51.47
N LEU A 319 37.56 -16.87 50.66
CA LEU A 319 37.01 -15.74 49.92
C LEU A 319 35.81 -15.18 50.67
N ARG A 320 35.54 -13.89 50.47
CA ARG A 320 34.36 -13.18 50.97
C ARG A 320 33.92 -12.15 49.94
N VAL A 321 32.64 -11.82 49.91
CA VAL A 321 32.14 -10.75 49.04
C VAL A 321 32.62 -9.39 49.55
N LEU A 322 33.73 -8.92 48.98
CA LEU A 322 34.40 -7.66 49.32
C LEU A 322 34.98 -7.06 48.04
N GLY A 323 34.88 -5.75 47.90
CA GLY A 323 35.37 -5.06 46.71
C GLY A 323 35.18 -3.55 46.76
N GLY A 324 35.43 -2.93 45.62
CA GLY A 324 35.37 -1.47 45.49
C GLY A 324 35.27 -1.01 44.04
N VAL A 325 34.74 0.18 43.84
CA VAL A 325 34.74 0.90 42.57
C VAL A 325 35.40 2.24 42.81
N ALA A 326 36.38 2.60 41.98
CA ALA A 326 37.09 3.88 42.09
C ALA A 326 37.06 4.62 40.76
N ALA A 327 36.78 5.92 40.81
CA ALA A 327 36.73 6.78 39.63
C ALA A 327 37.58 8.05 39.84
N PRO A 328 38.31 8.52 38.83
CA PRO A 328 39.08 9.75 38.95
C PRO A 328 38.14 10.96 38.96
N LEU A 329 38.34 11.88 39.91
CA LEU A 329 37.58 13.14 39.98
C LEU A 329 37.95 14.08 38.82
N GLU A 330 39.19 14.02 38.36
CA GLU A 330 39.68 14.72 37.16
C GLU A 330 39.86 13.68 36.05
N ASN A 331 38.80 13.43 35.29
CA ASN A 331 38.78 12.35 34.31
C ASN A 331 39.29 12.84 32.94
N PRO A 332 40.38 12.28 32.38
CA PRO A 332 40.68 12.47 30.96
C PRO A 332 39.60 11.78 30.11
N ILE A 333 39.31 12.34 28.93
CA ILE A 333 38.24 11.88 28.01
C ILE A 333 38.40 10.38 27.65
N ASP A 334 39.61 9.83 27.75
CA ASP A 334 39.98 8.45 27.40
C ASP A 334 40.42 7.58 28.59
N PHE A 335 39.91 7.83 29.80
CA PHE A 335 40.28 7.00 30.94
C PHE A 335 39.74 5.57 30.81
N GLU A 336 40.66 4.61 30.86
CA GLU A 336 40.35 3.20 30.83
C GLU A 336 40.60 2.57 32.21
N GLY A 337 39.53 2.04 32.80
CA GLY A 337 39.56 1.42 34.11
C GLY A 337 40.38 0.13 34.13
N LYS A 338 40.91 -0.24 35.29
CA LYS A 338 41.72 -1.44 35.50
C LYS A 338 41.14 -2.31 36.62
N MET A 339 41.49 -3.60 36.62
CA MET A 339 41.13 -4.51 37.70
C MET A 339 42.14 -4.46 38.84
N TYR A 340 41.61 -4.54 40.07
CA TYR A 340 42.36 -4.56 41.31
C TYR A 340 41.97 -5.77 42.15
N SER A 341 42.96 -6.34 42.83
CA SER A 341 42.76 -7.23 43.97
C SER A 341 43.46 -6.59 45.15
N PHE A 342 42.92 -5.47 45.62
CA PHE A 342 43.49 -4.49 46.55
C PHE A 342 44.72 -3.74 46.02
N LEU A 343 45.53 -4.40 45.21
CA LEU A 343 46.59 -3.81 44.38
C LEU A 343 46.27 -4.01 42.91
N LEU A 344 46.93 -3.23 42.06
CA LEU A 344 46.73 -3.29 40.61
C LEU A 344 47.12 -4.67 40.07
N LEU A 345 46.23 -5.31 39.32
CA LEU A 345 46.54 -6.54 38.60
C LEU A 345 47.28 -6.23 37.29
N SER A 346 48.17 -7.13 36.87
CA SER A 346 48.92 -6.97 35.61
C SER A 346 47.96 -7.19 34.42
N ASP A 347 48.08 -6.35 33.37
CA ASP A 347 47.40 -6.48 32.06
C ASP A 347 45.89 -6.73 32.05
N THR A 348 45.11 -6.01 32.86
CA THR A 348 43.63 -6.13 32.89
C THR A 348 42.93 -4.79 32.76
N PHE A 349 42.66 -4.40 31.52
CA PHE A 349 41.76 -3.28 31.22
C PHE A 349 40.30 -3.73 31.31
N THR A 350 39.48 -2.88 31.92
CA THR A 350 38.04 -3.14 32.15
C THR A 350 37.17 -2.63 31.00
N ASN A 351 37.70 -1.72 30.16
CA ASN A 351 36.95 -0.89 29.22
C ASN A 351 35.86 0.01 29.86
N LEU A 352 35.83 0.12 31.19
CA LEU A 352 34.88 0.95 31.94
C LEU A 352 35.57 2.23 32.42
N PRO A 353 34.85 3.34 32.67
CA PRO A 353 35.45 4.59 33.17
C PRO A 353 35.79 4.54 34.68
N VAL A 354 35.84 3.34 35.27
CA VAL A 354 36.07 3.11 36.69
C VAL A 354 37.01 1.92 36.89
N HIS A 355 37.84 2.00 37.92
CA HIS A 355 38.61 0.87 38.43
C HIS A 355 37.70 -0.06 39.24
N LEU A 356 37.89 -1.36 39.07
CA LEU A 356 37.09 -2.39 39.74
C LEU A 356 37.99 -3.22 40.66
N ASN A 357 37.65 -3.26 41.94
CA ASN A 357 38.34 -4.04 42.96
C ASN A 357 37.48 -5.18 43.46
N GLY A 358 38.04 -6.37 43.62
CA GLY A 358 37.32 -7.51 44.14
C GLY A 358 38.22 -8.47 44.90
N ALA A 359 37.62 -9.17 45.86
CA ALA A 359 38.21 -10.37 46.45
C ALA A 359 38.11 -11.56 45.48
N TRP A 360 38.79 -11.44 44.35
CA TRP A 360 38.75 -12.41 43.26
C TRP A 360 39.31 -13.78 43.67
N ALA A 361 38.80 -14.83 43.05
CA ALA A 361 39.37 -16.16 43.03
C ALA A 361 40.47 -16.22 41.93
N GLN A 362 41.74 -16.16 42.34
CA GLN A 362 42.89 -16.12 41.44
C GLN A 362 43.52 -17.51 41.21
N GLY A 363 44.22 -17.68 40.09
CA GLY A 363 45.06 -18.87 39.85
C GLY A 363 46.37 -18.83 40.65
N SER A 364 47.12 -19.94 40.67
CA SER A 364 48.41 -20.05 41.36
C SER A 364 49.47 -19.08 40.81
N ASP A 365 49.37 -18.71 39.54
CA ASP A 365 50.23 -17.77 38.81
C ASP A 365 49.80 -16.30 38.97
N ARG A 366 48.61 -16.04 39.54
CA ARG A 366 47.99 -14.70 39.73
C ARG A 366 47.98 -13.80 38.48
N ALA A 367 48.19 -14.37 37.29
CA ALA A 367 48.49 -13.61 36.07
C ALA A 367 47.24 -13.25 35.24
N MET A 368 46.17 -14.06 35.29
CA MET A 368 44.92 -13.79 34.54
C MET A 368 43.67 -14.11 35.37
N LEU A 369 42.74 -13.15 35.45
CA LEU A 369 41.43 -13.34 36.08
C LEU A 369 40.50 -14.12 35.17
N LEU A 370 39.88 -15.17 35.71
CA LEU A 370 38.88 -15.96 34.99
C LEU A 370 37.50 -15.32 35.13
N ILE A 371 37.04 -14.63 34.08
CA ILE A 371 35.78 -13.85 34.05
C ILE A 371 34.81 -14.34 32.94
N GLU A 372 35.34 -14.94 31.86
CA GLU A 372 34.54 -15.45 30.73
C GLU A 372 34.84 -16.95 30.48
N LYS A 373 33.87 -17.68 29.91
CA LYS A 373 33.98 -19.13 29.60
C LYS A 373 34.78 -19.33 28.31
N ASN A 374 36.01 -19.82 28.41
CA ASN A 374 36.78 -20.36 27.28
C ASN A 374 37.09 -21.84 27.56
N ASP A 375 36.26 -22.79 27.09
CA ASP A 375 36.44 -24.26 27.21
C ASP A 375 37.32 -24.72 28.40
N ILE A 376 36.74 -24.72 29.61
CA ILE A 376 37.48 -24.92 30.86
C ILE A 376 36.98 -26.19 31.60
N PRO A 377 37.86 -27.02 32.19
CA PRO A 377 37.48 -28.19 33.01
C PRO A 377 36.65 -27.84 34.27
N ASP A 378 35.90 -28.83 34.80
CA ASP A 378 34.85 -28.68 35.84
C ASP A 378 35.25 -27.89 37.10
N LEU A 379 36.51 -27.95 37.56
CA LEU A 379 36.97 -27.26 38.78
C LEU A 379 37.04 -25.73 38.62
N ASP A 380 37.15 -25.23 37.39
CA ASP A 380 37.23 -23.80 37.09
C ASP A 380 35.84 -23.14 36.96
N HIS A 381 34.76 -23.91 37.02
CA HIS A 381 33.39 -23.38 36.99
C HIS A 381 33.02 -22.61 38.27
N LEU A 382 33.37 -23.12 39.46
CA LEU A 382 33.09 -22.41 40.73
C LEU A 382 33.92 -21.13 40.86
N LYS A 383 35.18 -21.17 40.42
CA LYS A 383 36.06 -19.99 40.34
C LYS A 383 35.46 -18.90 39.46
N LEU A 384 35.01 -19.28 38.26
CA LEU A 384 34.34 -18.38 37.33
C LEU A 384 33.03 -17.82 37.92
N SER A 385 32.19 -18.68 38.51
CA SER A 385 30.92 -18.28 39.14
C SER A 385 31.16 -17.30 40.29
N TRP A 386 32.17 -17.51 41.13
CA TRP A 386 32.56 -16.57 42.19
C TRP A 386 32.97 -15.21 41.62
N ASN A 387 33.90 -15.19 40.65
CA ASN A 387 34.36 -13.95 40.04
C ASN A 387 33.21 -13.20 39.33
N ARG A 388 32.32 -13.92 38.64
CA ARG A 388 31.14 -13.33 38.01
C ARG A 388 30.15 -12.79 39.04
N HIS A 389 29.98 -13.44 40.20
CA HIS A 389 29.14 -12.92 41.28
C HIS A 389 29.68 -11.58 41.82
N ILE A 390 30.99 -11.51 42.10
CA ILE A 390 31.64 -10.26 42.51
C ILE A 390 31.42 -9.17 41.44
N LEU A 391 31.66 -9.51 40.17
CA LEU A 391 31.60 -8.56 39.07
C LEU A 391 30.18 -8.09 38.74
N LEU A 392 29.20 -8.98 38.65
CA LEU A 392 27.89 -8.69 38.05
C LEU A 392 26.77 -8.51 39.08
N ASP A 393 26.93 -8.99 40.32
CA ASP A 393 25.88 -8.89 41.33
C ASP A 393 26.29 -7.96 42.49
N PHE A 394 27.58 -7.87 42.81
CA PHE A 394 28.08 -7.06 43.92
C PHE A 394 28.61 -5.68 43.50
N LEU A 395 29.64 -5.63 42.64
CA LEU A 395 30.25 -4.37 42.20
C LEU A 395 29.30 -3.35 41.56
N PRO A 396 28.24 -3.74 40.81
CA PRO A 396 27.31 -2.78 40.24
C PRO A 396 26.59 -1.93 41.30
N LYS A 397 26.30 -2.50 42.47
CA LYS A 397 25.69 -1.78 43.60
C LYS A 397 26.61 -0.67 44.11
N LEU A 398 27.91 -0.95 44.20
CA LEU A 398 28.93 0.03 44.58
C LEU A 398 29.07 1.13 43.53
N HIS A 399 28.96 0.78 42.24
CA HIS A 399 28.96 1.78 41.17
C HIS A 399 27.77 2.73 41.28
N CYS A 400 26.56 2.22 41.53
CA CYS A 400 25.38 3.07 41.75
C CYS A 400 25.57 4.03 42.95
N LYS A 401 26.18 3.56 44.05
CA LYS A 401 26.49 4.41 45.21
C LYS A 401 27.54 5.47 44.90
N LEU A 402 28.57 5.11 44.13
CA LEU A 402 29.58 6.05 43.65
C LEU A 402 28.92 7.15 42.81
N LEU A 403 28.03 6.79 41.89
CA LEU A 403 27.27 7.76 41.07
C LEU A 403 26.40 8.68 41.92
N LYS A 404 25.65 8.14 42.89
CA LYS A 404 24.83 8.93 43.82
C LYS A 404 25.66 9.97 44.57
N GLU A 405 26.83 9.56 45.07
CA GLU A 405 27.72 10.45 45.79
C GLU A 405 28.39 11.48 44.86
N ALA A 406 28.79 11.07 43.64
CA ALA A 406 29.32 11.97 42.62
C ALA A 406 28.32 13.08 42.27
N ILE A 407 27.03 12.74 42.18
CA ILE A 407 25.93 13.69 41.99
C ILE A 407 25.80 14.62 43.20
N ARG A 408 25.80 14.08 44.42
CA ARG A 408 25.71 14.87 45.67
C ARG A 408 26.85 15.89 45.81
N LEU A 409 28.02 15.55 45.28
CA LEU A 409 29.21 16.40 45.28
C LEU A 409 29.24 17.44 44.14
N ASN A 410 28.18 17.54 43.33
CA ASN A 410 28.08 18.44 42.17
C ASN A 410 29.24 18.28 41.18
N ILE A 411 29.74 17.05 40.97
CA ILE A 411 30.68 16.77 39.89
C ILE A 411 29.97 17.09 38.57
N THR A 412 30.61 17.83 37.67
CA THR A 412 30.03 18.17 36.37
C THR A 412 29.73 16.90 35.57
N ASP A 413 28.47 16.74 35.18
CA ASP A 413 27.94 15.63 34.36
C ASP A 413 28.43 14.24 34.81
N PRO A 414 28.14 13.84 36.07
CA PRO A 414 28.73 12.65 36.67
C PRO A 414 28.23 11.36 36.01
N VAL A 415 27.00 11.37 35.50
CA VAL A 415 26.37 10.23 34.82
C VAL A 415 27.03 9.96 33.47
N SER A 416 27.29 10.99 32.66
CA SER A 416 28.01 10.84 31.39
C SER A 416 29.49 10.53 31.60
N LYS A 417 30.11 11.16 32.62
CA LYS A 417 31.54 11.01 32.93
C LYS A 417 31.90 9.61 33.46
N PHE A 418 30.98 9.00 34.21
CA PHE A 418 31.13 7.65 34.76
C PHE A 418 30.13 6.67 34.13
N TRP A 419 29.83 6.88 32.85
CA TRP A 419 28.91 6.05 32.09
C TRP A 419 29.34 4.58 32.11
N PHE A 420 28.50 3.72 32.68
CA PHE A 420 28.82 2.33 32.97
C PHE A 420 28.75 1.39 31.76
N PHE A 421 28.50 1.92 30.56
CA PHE A 421 28.73 1.20 29.31
C PHE A 421 30.04 1.64 28.67
N PRO A 422 30.84 0.70 28.14
CA PRO A 422 32.11 0.98 27.51
C PRO A 422 31.96 1.75 26.17
N SER A 423 33.01 2.47 25.73
CA SER A 423 32.93 3.37 24.55
C SER A 423 33.34 2.74 23.19
N GLN A 424 34.30 1.78 23.10
CA GLN A 424 34.61 1.00 21.86
C GLN A 424 34.99 -0.48 22.14
N ARG A 425 34.76 -1.40 21.17
CA ARG A 425 35.05 -2.87 21.15
C ARG A 425 35.08 -3.56 22.52
N HIS A 426 34.02 -4.27 22.86
CA HIS A 426 33.74 -4.65 24.25
C HIS A 426 33.86 -6.14 24.53
N PRO A 427 34.45 -6.54 25.67
CA PRO A 427 34.25 -7.88 26.19
C PRO A 427 32.80 -8.02 26.69
N LYS A 428 32.24 -9.21 26.56
CA LYS A 428 30.82 -9.48 26.88
C LYS A 428 30.51 -9.14 28.34
N TYR A 429 31.44 -9.41 29.26
CA TYR A 429 31.27 -9.11 30.68
C TYR A 429 31.06 -7.61 30.97
N ALA A 430 31.65 -6.70 30.18
CA ALA A 430 31.55 -5.25 30.44
C ALA A 430 30.16 -4.71 30.07
N ILE A 431 29.56 -5.29 29.02
CA ILE A 431 28.18 -4.99 28.63
C ILE A 431 27.19 -5.56 29.67
N GLU A 432 27.39 -6.81 30.10
CA GLU A 432 26.63 -7.43 31.20
C GLU A 432 26.72 -6.58 32.48
N TYR A 433 27.92 -6.10 32.82
CA TYR A 433 28.14 -5.21 33.95
C TYR A 433 27.32 -3.91 33.83
N GLY A 434 27.36 -3.25 32.67
CA GLY A 434 26.60 -2.02 32.42
C GLY A 434 25.09 -2.21 32.58
N PHE A 435 24.53 -3.31 32.07
CA PHE A 435 23.10 -3.61 32.26
C PHE A 435 22.74 -3.90 33.72
N LYS A 436 23.63 -4.56 34.48
CA LYS A 436 23.42 -4.77 35.92
C LYS A 436 23.43 -3.44 36.68
N VAL A 437 24.36 -2.53 36.36
CA VAL A 437 24.38 -1.18 36.96
C VAL A 437 23.09 -0.43 36.63
N LEU A 438 22.66 -0.44 35.37
CA LEU A 438 21.41 0.20 34.94
C LEU A 438 20.19 -0.36 35.68
N LYS A 439 20.08 -1.69 35.76
CA LYS A 439 18.99 -2.39 36.45
C LYS A 439 18.93 -2.00 37.92
N TYR A 440 20.04 -2.08 38.65
CA TYR A 440 20.09 -1.68 40.05
C TYR A 440 19.74 -0.21 40.25
N MET A 441 20.28 0.67 39.41
CA MET A 441 20.06 2.10 39.49
C MET A 441 18.58 2.48 39.27
N LEU A 442 17.85 1.73 38.46
CA LEU A 442 16.41 1.94 38.20
C LEU A 442 15.50 1.29 39.25
N GLN A 443 15.93 0.18 39.85
CA GLN A 443 15.21 -0.52 40.91
C GLN A 443 15.35 0.13 42.28
N THR A 444 16.35 0.99 42.46
CA THR A 444 16.65 1.63 43.74
C THR A 444 16.47 3.14 43.61
N ASP A 445 16.08 3.83 44.68
CA ASP A 445 15.98 5.31 44.75
C ASP A 445 17.38 5.99 44.78
N THR A 446 18.33 5.39 44.06
CA THR A 446 19.74 5.77 44.12
C THR A 446 20.00 7.01 43.27
N ILE A 447 19.18 7.27 42.25
CA ILE A 447 19.24 8.47 41.42
C ILE A 447 17.83 9.04 41.24
N LEU A 448 17.38 9.86 42.19
CA LEU A 448 16.48 10.98 41.92
C LEU A 448 16.58 12.06 42.99
N PHE A 449 16.50 13.29 42.51
CA PHE A 449 16.45 14.52 43.28
C PHE A 449 15.04 14.75 43.85
N ASN A 450 15.00 15.21 45.11
CA ASN A 450 13.86 15.52 46.00
C ASN A 450 13.26 14.36 46.80
N ASP A 451 13.59 14.36 48.10
CA ASP A 451 13.11 13.49 49.19
C ASP A 451 11.59 13.55 49.48
N ASN A 452 10.71 13.98 48.57
CA ASN A 452 9.31 14.28 48.91
C ASN A 452 8.24 13.83 47.90
N SER A 453 8.41 12.72 47.21
CA SER A 453 7.29 12.09 46.49
C SER A 453 7.42 10.58 46.43
N GLU A 454 6.56 9.89 47.16
CA GLU A 454 6.20 8.51 46.83
C GLU A 454 5.51 8.49 45.45
N GLU A 455 5.84 7.47 44.65
CA GLU A 455 5.09 6.97 43.48
C GLU A 455 5.27 7.65 42.10
N ASN A 456 6.36 7.36 41.37
CA ASN A 456 6.29 6.90 39.94
C ASN A 456 7.66 6.44 39.38
N VAL A 457 7.81 5.15 39.04
CA VAL A 457 9.00 4.63 38.32
C VAL A 457 9.26 5.37 37.00
N ASN A 458 8.20 5.87 36.34
CA ASN A 458 8.34 6.60 35.08
C ASN A 458 9.06 7.94 35.22
N GLU A 459 8.91 8.62 36.36
CA GLU A 459 9.58 9.91 36.61
C GLU A 459 11.08 9.71 36.86
N HIS A 460 11.44 8.60 37.52
CA HIS A 460 12.82 8.20 37.77
C HIS A 460 13.60 7.98 36.47
N VAL A 461 12.99 7.23 35.55
CA VAL A 461 13.57 6.97 34.23
C VAL A 461 13.76 8.28 33.45
N ASN A 462 12.74 9.14 33.40
CA ASN A 462 12.81 10.37 32.60
C ASN A 462 13.95 11.30 33.06
N ASN A 463 14.03 11.61 34.35
CA ASN A 463 15.06 12.51 34.88
C ASN A 463 16.48 11.95 34.69
N PHE A 464 16.66 10.62 34.75
CA PHE A 464 17.95 10.00 34.45
C PHE A 464 18.37 10.24 32.99
N PHE A 465 17.46 10.00 32.04
CA PHE A 465 17.74 10.19 30.62
C PHE A 465 17.87 11.67 30.22
N GLU A 466 17.31 12.61 30.98
CA GLU A 466 17.58 14.05 30.82
C GLU A 466 19.03 14.42 31.14
N CYS A 467 19.73 13.63 31.95
CA CYS A 467 21.14 13.81 32.27
C CYS A 467 22.07 13.23 31.18
N LEU A 468 21.54 12.59 30.13
CA LEU A 468 22.33 11.98 29.06
C LEU A 468 22.31 12.82 27.79
N SER A 469 23.48 12.92 27.13
CA SER A 469 23.56 13.52 25.80
C SER A 469 22.86 12.63 24.76
N ARG A 470 22.42 13.23 23.65
CA ARG A 470 21.81 12.47 22.55
C ARG A 470 22.70 11.36 22.03
N GLN A 471 24.00 11.64 21.92
CA GLN A 471 25.00 10.67 21.49
C GLN A 471 25.00 9.43 22.40
N ARG A 472 24.97 9.60 23.73
CA ARG A 472 24.93 8.48 24.68
C ARG A 472 23.64 7.67 24.57
N ILE A 473 22.53 8.34 24.31
CA ILE A 473 21.25 7.66 24.08
C ILE A 473 21.28 6.81 22.81
N ASP A 474 21.88 7.33 21.74
CA ASP A 474 22.03 6.59 20.47
C ASP A 474 23.02 5.41 20.63
N GLU A 475 24.11 5.59 21.36
CA GLU A 475 25.05 4.51 21.74
C GLU A 475 24.33 3.40 22.53
N LEU A 476 23.55 3.77 23.55
CA LEU A 476 22.74 2.82 24.33
C LEU A 476 21.73 2.08 23.44
N ARG A 477 21.05 2.80 22.53
CA ARG A 477 20.08 2.20 21.60
C ARG A 477 20.76 1.17 20.70
N SER A 478 21.95 1.47 20.18
CA SER A 478 22.75 0.52 19.39
C SER A 478 23.13 -0.71 20.20
N LEU A 479 23.62 -0.52 21.43
CA LEU A 479 23.98 -1.61 22.33
C LEU A 479 22.79 -2.53 22.65
N LEU A 480 21.61 -1.95 22.87
CA LEU A 480 20.37 -2.72 23.10
C LEU A 480 20.00 -3.60 21.89
N MET A 481 20.24 -3.12 20.67
CA MET A 481 19.99 -3.88 19.44
C MET A 481 20.99 -5.01 19.25
N ASP A 482 22.29 -4.72 19.44
CA ASP A 482 23.37 -5.67 19.24
C ASP A 482 23.33 -6.83 20.25
N TYR A 483 22.87 -6.55 21.48
CA TYR A 483 22.83 -7.52 22.58
C TYR A 483 21.40 -7.91 22.99
N TRP A 484 20.44 -7.83 22.07
CA TRP A 484 19.02 -8.12 22.33
C TRP A 484 18.77 -9.49 22.95
N GLU A 485 19.44 -10.55 22.48
CA GLU A 485 19.27 -11.92 22.99
C GLU A 485 19.58 -12.02 24.49
N MET A 486 20.52 -11.21 24.98
CA MET A 486 20.84 -11.14 26.40
C MET A 486 19.76 -10.39 27.18
N VAL A 487 19.28 -9.28 26.62
CA VAL A 487 18.20 -8.48 27.22
C VAL A 487 16.91 -9.29 27.33
N ASN A 488 16.52 -9.97 26.26
CA ASN A 488 15.30 -10.77 26.15
C ASN A 488 15.32 -12.04 27.03
N SER A 489 16.46 -12.36 27.65
CA SER A 489 16.56 -13.47 28.61
C SER A 489 16.24 -13.06 30.05
N ASP A 490 16.07 -11.76 30.31
CA ASP A 490 15.74 -11.18 31.63
C ASP A 490 14.45 -10.34 31.49
N ASP A 491 13.30 -10.96 31.81
CA ASP A 491 11.96 -10.36 31.68
C ASP A 491 11.82 -9.00 32.38
N GLU A 492 12.56 -8.82 33.48
CA GLU A 492 12.55 -7.58 34.24
C GLU A 492 13.33 -6.47 33.53
N LEU A 493 14.48 -6.81 32.93
CA LEU A 493 15.25 -5.88 32.12
C LEU A 493 14.49 -5.47 30.84
N GLU A 494 13.81 -6.41 30.18
CA GLU A 494 12.93 -6.11 29.04
C GLU A 494 11.84 -5.11 29.45
N SER A 495 11.18 -5.37 30.58
CA SER A 495 10.12 -4.51 31.12
C SER A 495 10.61 -3.08 31.40
N LEU A 496 11.82 -2.93 31.96
CA LEU A 496 12.44 -1.63 32.20
C LEU A 496 12.77 -0.90 30.89
N ILE A 497 13.32 -1.60 29.89
CA ILE A 497 13.69 -0.99 28.60
C ILE A 497 12.46 -0.44 27.87
N ARG A 498 11.28 -1.05 28.04
CA ARG A 498 10.03 -0.51 27.49
C ARG A 498 9.68 0.88 28.04
N LEU A 499 10.17 1.22 29.24
CA LEU A 499 9.96 2.52 29.88
C LEU A 499 11.00 3.57 29.45
N PHE A 500 12.07 3.21 28.74
CA PHE A 500 13.16 4.15 28.43
C PHE A 500 12.76 5.16 27.35
N PRO A 501 12.85 6.49 27.61
CA PRO A 501 12.58 7.55 26.65
C PRO A 501 13.72 7.69 25.64
N ILE A 502 14.03 6.62 24.93
CA ILE A 502 15.13 6.52 23.97
C ILE A 502 14.66 6.28 22.54
N TRP A 503 13.35 6.11 22.31
CA TRP A 503 12.82 5.75 21.00
C TRP A 503 12.32 6.99 20.25
N PRO A 504 12.86 7.29 19.05
CA PRO A 504 12.46 8.46 18.31
C PRO A 504 11.07 8.30 17.72
N ILE A 505 10.29 9.36 17.87
CA ILE A 505 8.93 9.49 17.34
C ILE A 505 8.88 10.57 16.28
N TYR A 506 7.99 10.41 15.29
CA TYR A 506 7.80 11.45 14.29
C TYR A 506 7.30 12.75 14.94
N SER A 507 7.80 13.88 14.44
CA SER A 507 7.42 15.23 14.86
C SER A 507 6.98 16.05 13.66
N ASN A 508 6.04 16.97 13.89
CA ASN A 508 5.61 17.93 12.88
C ASN A 508 6.62 19.09 12.68
N SER A 509 7.61 19.24 13.57
CA SER A 509 8.66 20.25 13.48
C SER A 509 9.93 19.69 12.82
N ASN A 510 10.66 20.54 12.08
CA ASN A 510 11.99 20.25 11.54
C ASN A 510 13.10 20.25 12.63
N SER A 511 12.73 20.23 13.91
CA SER A 511 13.67 20.14 15.03
C SER A 511 14.12 18.69 15.24
N GLU A 512 15.09 18.49 16.11
CA GLU A 512 15.50 17.16 16.56
C GLU A 512 14.30 16.33 17.03
N MET A 513 14.24 15.06 16.60
CA MET A 513 13.10 14.19 16.88
C MET A 513 12.95 13.95 18.39
N PRO A 514 11.76 14.12 18.97
CA PRO A 514 11.54 13.82 20.37
C PRO A 514 11.70 12.32 20.63
N LEU A 515 12.12 11.97 21.84
CA LEU A 515 12.25 10.59 22.29
C LEU A 515 11.12 10.25 23.27
N LYS A 516 10.57 9.04 23.16
CA LYS A 516 9.53 8.54 24.07
C LYS A 516 9.78 7.10 24.50
N PRO A 517 9.27 6.69 25.67
CA PRO A 517 9.22 5.28 26.10
C PRO A 517 8.49 4.44 25.09
N ALA A 518 8.90 3.19 24.84
CA ALA A 518 8.21 2.26 23.92
C ALA A 518 6.78 1.93 24.39
N SER A 519 6.49 2.14 25.67
CA SER A 519 5.17 1.95 26.29
C SER A 519 4.13 3.03 25.93
N CYS A 520 4.52 4.15 25.32
CA CYS A 520 3.65 5.32 25.15
C CYS A 520 3.09 5.53 23.74
N GLY A 521 3.48 4.72 22.76
CA GLY A 521 3.18 4.97 21.35
C GLY A 521 2.78 3.74 20.56
N TYR A 522 2.70 3.91 19.25
CA TYR A 522 2.28 2.88 18.31
C TYR A 522 3.20 2.81 17.10
N LEU A 523 3.27 1.63 16.50
CA LEU A 523 3.90 1.41 15.20
C LEU A 523 2.85 1.56 14.09
N LEU A 524 3.25 2.16 12.97
CA LEU A 524 2.48 2.07 11.72
C LEU A 524 2.86 0.80 10.97
N PRO A 525 1.90 0.13 10.30
CA PRO A 525 2.22 -0.93 9.35
C PRO A 525 3.25 -0.44 8.32
N THR A 526 4.20 -1.29 7.95
CA THR A 526 5.32 -0.91 7.05
C THR A 526 4.89 -0.43 5.67
N SER A 527 3.67 -0.77 5.24
CA SER A 527 3.05 -0.31 3.99
C SER A 527 2.42 1.08 4.08
N VAL A 528 2.29 1.67 5.28
CA VAL A 528 1.64 2.95 5.53
C VAL A 528 2.69 4.02 5.80
N CYS A 529 2.62 5.13 5.08
CA CYS A 529 3.51 6.26 5.29
C CYS A 529 2.99 7.15 6.43
N TRP A 530 3.91 7.61 7.28
CA TRP A 530 3.58 8.61 8.29
C TRP A 530 3.26 9.98 7.65
N TYR A 531 2.31 10.71 8.22
CA TYR A 531 1.96 12.09 7.91
C TYR A 531 1.62 12.84 9.20
N GLN A 532 1.70 14.17 9.15
CA GLN A 532 1.50 15.05 10.31
C GLN A 532 0.34 14.61 11.21
N THR A 533 0.66 14.40 12.49
CA THR A 533 -0.30 13.93 13.50
C THR A 533 -0.57 14.99 14.56
N ARG A 534 -1.78 14.97 15.13
CA ARG A 534 -2.21 15.84 16.23
C ARG A 534 -1.44 15.58 17.53
N SER A 535 -0.94 14.35 17.69
CA SER A 535 -0.11 13.93 18.82
C SER A 535 1.14 13.20 18.35
N SER A 536 2.23 13.34 19.09
CA SER A 536 3.51 12.68 18.77
C SER A 536 3.56 11.31 19.45
N THR A 537 2.83 10.34 18.90
CA THR A 537 2.69 8.97 19.46
C THR A 537 3.09 7.87 18.48
N ILE A 538 3.62 8.22 17.30
CA ILE A 538 4.00 7.27 16.26
C ILE A 538 5.53 7.20 16.16
N TYR A 539 6.09 5.99 16.31
CA TYR A 539 7.54 5.78 16.23
C TYR A 539 8.09 5.83 14.80
N PHE A 540 9.37 6.21 14.71
CA PHE A 540 10.12 6.24 13.47
C PHE A 540 10.31 4.85 12.86
N CYS A 541 10.19 4.73 11.53
CA CYS A 541 10.16 3.45 10.83
C CYS A 541 11.44 2.61 10.93
N ASP A 542 12.60 3.25 11.07
CA ASP A 542 13.90 2.54 11.06
C ASP A 542 14.05 1.56 12.23
N TYR A 543 13.25 1.72 13.28
CA TYR A 543 13.28 0.87 14.47
C TYR A 543 12.10 -0.11 14.54
N HIS A 544 11.32 -0.25 13.46
CA HIS A 544 10.08 -1.03 13.45
C HIS A 544 10.29 -2.49 13.89
N GLN A 545 11.35 -3.16 13.41
CA GLN A 545 11.64 -4.55 13.75
C GLN A 545 11.92 -4.73 15.24
N PHE A 546 12.71 -3.82 15.82
CA PHE A 546 13.11 -3.91 17.23
C PHE A 546 11.96 -3.52 18.16
N LEU A 547 11.22 -2.45 17.84
CA LEU A 547 10.04 -2.04 18.60
C LEU A 547 8.93 -3.09 18.58
N THR A 548 8.82 -3.88 17.50
CA THR A 548 7.92 -5.04 17.46
C THR A 548 8.33 -6.11 18.47
N ARG A 549 9.65 -6.36 18.63
CA ARG A 549 10.16 -7.29 19.66
C ARG A 549 9.88 -6.78 21.08
N LEU A 550 9.89 -5.46 21.29
CA LEU A 550 9.48 -4.80 22.54
C LEU A 550 7.95 -4.74 22.73
N ASN A 551 7.16 -5.52 21.99
CA ASN A 551 5.71 -5.58 22.12
C ASN A 551 5.02 -4.20 21.97
N VAL A 552 5.54 -3.32 21.10
CA VAL A 552 4.86 -2.06 20.78
C VAL A 552 3.67 -2.36 19.85
N PRO A 553 2.44 -1.93 20.20
CA PRO A 553 1.27 -2.26 19.42
C PRO A 553 1.26 -1.58 18.04
N LEU A 554 0.75 -2.30 17.03
CA LEU A 554 0.43 -1.73 15.73
C LEU A 554 -0.82 -0.84 15.84
N ARG A 555 -0.75 0.38 15.30
CA ARG A 555 -1.89 1.29 15.22
C ARG A 555 -2.86 0.79 14.16
N ASN A 556 -4.14 0.70 14.52
CA ASN A 556 -5.20 0.48 13.55
C ASN A 556 -5.24 1.65 12.54
N ILE A 557 -5.27 1.34 11.25
CA ILE A 557 -5.10 2.32 10.17
C ILE A 557 -6.26 3.31 10.12
N TYR A 558 -7.49 2.84 10.31
CA TYR A 558 -8.66 3.72 10.39
C TYR A 558 -8.52 4.72 11.54
N SER A 559 -8.08 4.26 12.72
CA SER A 559 -7.85 5.12 13.88
C SER A 559 -6.72 6.13 13.60
N TYR A 560 -5.63 5.68 12.98
CA TYR A 560 -4.54 6.56 12.57
C TYR A 560 -5.01 7.68 11.63
N VAL A 561 -5.71 7.34 10.54
CA VAL A 561 -6.13 8.32 9.53
C VAL A 561 -7.14 9.34 10.06
N PHE A 562 -8.08 8.94 10.92
CA PHE A 562 -9.19 9.82 11.31
C PHE A 562 -9.08 10.42 12.71
N GLN A 563 -8.30 9.81 13.61
CA GLN A 563 -8.08 10.31 14.97
C GLN A 563 -6.75 11.03 15.10
N ASP A 564 -5.68 10.48 14.52
CA ASP A 564 -4.31 10.97 14.73
C ASP A 564 -3.89 11.95 13.65
N VAL A 565 -4.17 11.69 12.36
CA VAL A 565 -3.73 12.54 11.24
C VAL A 565 -4.46 13.89 11.22
N GLU A 566 -3.68 14.95 10.99
CA GLU A 566 -4.19 16.28 10.70
C GLU A 566 -4.26 16.50 9.19
N PHE A 567 -5.47 16.48 8.62
CA PHE A 567 -5.65 16.72 7.19
C PHE A 567 -5.27 18.17 6.84
N PRO A 568 -4.39 18.38 5.85
CA PRO A 568 -3.91 19.71 5.52
C PRO A 568 -4.98 20.51 4.75
N SER A 569 -4.80 21.83 4.70
CA SER A 569 -5.59 22.71 3.82
C SER A 569 -5.10 22.68 2.36
N GLU A 570 -3.82 22.38 2.15
CA GLU A 570 -3.17 22.30 0.85
C GLU A 570 -2.36 21.01 0.69
N SER A 571 -2.30 20.48 -0.54
CA SER A 571 -1.52 19.30 -0.87
C SER A 571 -0.03 19.58 -1.00
N ASN A 572 0.79 18.62 -0.59
CA ASN A 572 2.22 18.52 -0.87
C ASN A 572 2.61 17.06 -1.17
N ASP A 573 3.85 16.83 -1.62
CA ASP A 573 4.31 15.49 -2.01
C ASP A 573 4.23 14.48 -0.86
N THR A 574 4.51 14.91 0.37
CA THR A 574 4.43 14.05 1.56
C THR A 574 2.99 13.59 1.81
N TYR A 575 2.01 14.49 1.65
CA TYR A 575 0.59 14.19 1.79
C TYR A 575 0.11 13.24 0.69
N VAL A 576 0.56 13.42 -0.56
CA VAL A 576 0.25 12.49 -1.66
C VAL A 576 0.76 11.09 -1.36
N ARG A 577 2.01 10.94 -0.89
CA ARG A 577 2.58 9.63 -0.51
C ARG A 577 1.79 8.97 0.62
N PHE A 578 1.43 9.75 1.64
CA PHE A 578 0.56 9.30 2.72
C PHE A 578 -0.78 8.79 2.20
N LEU A 579 -1.48 9.61 1.41
CA LEU A 579 -2.81 9.27 0.91
C LEU A 579 -2.72 8.00 0.05
N ASN A 580 -1.73 7.90 -0.83
CA ASN A 580 -1.46 6.70 -1.62
C ASN A 580 -1.29 5.44 -0.74
N SER A 581 -0.54 5.55 0.36
CA SER A 581 -0.31 4.42 1.26
C SER A 581 -1.58 3.91 1.97
N VAL A 582 -2.56 4.80 2.24
CA VAL A 582 -3.79 4.44 2.98
C VAL A 582 -4.99 4.12 2.09
N LEU A 583 -4.95 4.47 0.80
CA LEU A 583 -6.00 4.14 -0.17
C LEU A 583 -6.07 2.63 -0.51
N ASN A 584 -5.15 1.83 0.05
CA ASN A 584 -5.22 0.38 -0.02
C ASN A 584 -6.30 -0.25 0.88
N TYR A 585 -6.86 0.51 1.82
CA TYR A 585 -7.75 0.01 2.86
C TYR A 585 -9.20 0.48 2.61
N ASN A 586 -10.11 -0.47 2.36
CA ASN A 586 -11.48 -0.18 1.90
C ASN A 586 -12.32 0.61 2.93
N ASP A 587 -12.16 0.30 4.21
CA ASP A 587 -12.80 1.00 5.34
C ASP A 587 -12.40 2.48 5.40
N VAL A 588 -11.12 2.77 5.15
CA VAL A 588 -10.62 4.16 5.02
C VAL A 588 -11.23 4.84 3.81
N VAL A 589 -11.22 4.18 2.64
CA VAL A 589 -11.72 4.76 1.38
C VAL A 589 -13.17 5.22 1.49
N GLN A 590 -14.06 4.42 2.11
CA GLN A 590 -15.47 4.78 2.25
C GLN A 590 -15.70 6.08 3.03
N GLU A 591 -14.96 6.27 4.13
CA GLU A 591 -15.09 7.44 5.00
C GLU A 591 -14.49 8.73 4.38
N LEU A 592 -13.63 8.59 3.35
CA LEU A 592 -13.07 9.73 2.62
C LEU A 592 -14.04 10.33 1.59
N ARG A 593 -15.17 9.67 1.27
CA ARG A 593 -16.10 10.06 0.20
C ARG A 593 -16.48 11.54 0.21
N ASP A 594 -16.87 12.05 1.39
CA ASP A 594 -17.39 13.41 1.53
C ASP A 594 -16.33 14.44 1.95
N LYS A 595 -15.08 14.01 2.19
CA LYS A 595 -13.99 14.87 2.64
C LYS A 595 -13.31 15.57 1.46
N ARG A 596 -12.96 16.84 1.66
CA ARG A 596 -12.13 17.64 0.74
C ARG A 596 -10.65 17.36 1.01
N CYS A 597 -10.20 16.17 0.64
CA CYS A 597 -8.87 15.68 0.99
C CYS A 597 -8.10 15.13 -0.21
N PHE A 598 -8.68 15.15 -1.43
CA PHE A 598 -8.03 14.60 -2.61
C PHE A 598 -7.31 15.70 -3.40
N PRO A 599 -6.01 15.53 -3.66
CA PRO A 599 -5.24 16.50 -4.43
C PRO A 599 -5.55 16.41 -5.93
N ASN A 600 -5.59 17.57 -6.59
CA ASN A 600 -5.66 17.61 -8.05
C ASN A 600 -4.27 17.68 -8.70
N SER A 601 -4.21 17.52 -10.03
CA SER A 601 -2.94 17.34 -10.74
C SER A 601 -2.05 18.59 -10.83
N ASN A 602 -2.62 19.80 -10.75
CA ASN A 602 -1.90 21.02 -11.13
C ASN A 602 -1.94 22.14 -10.08
N THR A 603 -2.76 22.01 -9.05
CA THR A 603 -2.84 22.98 -7.95
C THR A 603 -2.68 22.24 -6.62
N ARG A 604 -2.34 22.99 -5.56
CA ARG A 604 -2.30 22.43 -4.21
C ARG A 604 -3.68 22.32 -3.55
N ILE A 605 -4.75 22.61 -4.28
CA ILE A 605 -6.12 22.65 -3.75
C ILE A 605 -6.64 21.21 -3.57
N LEU A 606 -7.22 20.93 -2.40
CA LEU A 606 -7.87 19.66 -2.12
C LEU A 606 -9.36 19.72 -2.49
N LYS A 607 -9.83 18.71 -3.22
CA LYS A 607 -11.23 18.58 -3.66
C LYS A 607 -11.89 17.33 -3.09
N LYS A 608 -13.21 17.23 -3.23
CA LYS A 608 -13.92 15.96 -3.05
C LYS A 608 -13.59 15.05 -4.22
N ILE A 609 -13.56 13.74 -3.97
CA ILE A 609 -13.28 12.77 -5.03
C ILE A 609 -14.30 12.82 -6.18
N THR A 610 -15.55 13.18 -5.86
CA THR A 610 -16.64 13.31 -6.83
C THR A 610 -16.45 14.44 -7.84
N ASP A 611 -15.60 15.40 -7.51
CA ASP A 611 -15.33 16.59 -8.33
C ASP A 611 -14.10 16.38 -9.22
N LEU A 612 -13.43 15.23 -9.08
CA LEU A 612 -12.20 14.90 -9.80
C LEU A 612 -12.44 13.85 -10.90
N PHE A 613 -11.66 13.97 -11.97
CA PHE A 613 -11.72 13.11 -13.16
C PHE A 613 -10.39 12.41 -13.39
N ASP A 614 -10.43 11.25 -14.03
CA ASP A 614 -9.24 10.52 -14.43
C ASP A 614 -8.59 11.15 -15.68
N PRO A 615 -7.36 11.69 -15.59
CA PRO A 615 -6.66 12.28 -16.72
C PRO A 615 -6.25 11.26 -17.80
N ASN A 616 -6.25 9.96 -17.49
CA ASN A 616 -5.96 8.90 -18.46
C ASN A 616 -7.17 8.60 -19.35
N ASN A 617 -8.38 9.01 -18.95
CA ASN A 617 -9.56 8.88 -19.78
C ASN A 617 -9.53 9.94 -20.90
N SER A 618 -9.49 9.49 -22.15
CA SER A 618 -9.38 10.39 -23.30
C SER A 618 -10.54 11.38 -23.41
N VAL A 619 -11.77 10.98 -23.04
CA VAL A 619 -12.95 11.86 -23.09
C VAL A 619 -12.79 12.98 -22.07
N PHE A 620 -12.48 12.67 -20.82
CA PHE A 620 -12.28 13.69 -19.77
C PHE A 620 -11.13 14.62 -20.12
N ARG A 621 -10.00 14.08 -20.60
CA ARG A 621 -8.83 14.88 -21.00
C ARG A 621 -9.15 15.85 -22.14
N ILE A 622 -9.98 15.45 -23.10
CA ILE A 622 -10.36 16.32 -24.23
C ILE A 622 -11.40 17.35 -23.78
N VAL A 623 -12.46 16.93 -23.07
CA VAL A 623 -13.56 17.83 -22.66
C VAL A 623 -13.09 18.87 -21.64
N PHE A 624 -12.36 18.44 -20.61
CA PHE A 624 -11.87 19.32 -19.55
C PHE A 624 -10.45 19.86 -19.81
N GLY A 625 -9.81 19.47 -20.93
CA GLY A 625 -8.45 19.89 -21.26
C GLY A 625 -8.31 21.40 -21.49
N GLY A 626 -7.10 21.93 -21.28
CA GLY A 626 -6.75 23.33 -21.49
C GLY A 626 -6.26 24.03 -20.22
N ASN A 627 -5.65 25.21 -20.38
CA ASN A 627 -4.96 25.92 -19.28
C ASN A 627 -5.87 26.44 -18.15
N ARG A 628 -7.21 26.43 -18.32
CA ARG A 628 -8.15 27.03 -17.38
C ARG A 628 -8.76 26.05 -16.37
N ASN A 629 -8.86 24.76 -16.69
CA ASN A 629 -9.54 23.74 -15.86
C ASN A 629 -8.54 22.74 -15.26
N THR A 630 -7.42 23.24 -14.78
CA THR A 630 -6.29 22.40 -14.36
C THR A 630 -6.53 21.69 -13.02
N ASP A 631 -7.57 22.08 -12.27
CA ASP A 631 -7.88 21.62 -10.92
C ASP A 631 -8.95 20.51 -10.86
N VAL A 632 -9.40 19.99 -12.01
CA VAL A 632 -10.44 18.95 -12.09
C VAL A 632 -9.88 17.54 -12.23
N PHE A 633 -8.59 17.37 -12.52
CA PHE A 633 -7.98 16.05 -12.66
C PHE A 633 -7.36 15.57 -11.34
N LEU A 634 -7.50 14.28 -11.03
CA LEU A 634 -6.88 13.67 -9.85
C LEU A 634 -5.35 13.67 -9.98
N HIS A 635 -4.64 13.91 -8.88
CA HIS A 635 -3.17 13.88 -8.86
C HIS A 635 -2.63 12.53 -9.36
N SER A 636 -1.60 12.57 -10.22
CA SER A 636 -1.07 11.39 -10.93
C SER A 636 -0.62 10.26 -9.99
N GLY A 637 -0.04 10.63 -8.85
CA GLY A 637 0.40 9.69 -7.81
C GLY A 637 -0.70 8.88 -7.13
N LEU A 638 -1.99 9.11 -7.41
CA LEU A 638 -3.12 8.37 -6.83
C LEU A 638 -3.90 7.55 -7.87
N LEU A 639 -3.51 7.62 -9.15
CA LEU A 639 -4.25 6.98 -10.25
C LEU A 639 -4.21 5.45 -10.21
N GLU A 640 -3.23 4.85 -9.51
CA GLU A 640 -3.19 3.40 -9.30
C GLU A 640 -4.43 2.89 -8.52
N HIS A 641 -5.11 3.77 -7.78
CA HIS A 641 -6.30 3.45 -7.01
C HIS A 641 -7.62 3.80 -7.72
N ALA A 642 -7.59 4.16 -9.01
CA ALA A 642 -8.76 4.66 -9.75
C ALA A 642 -10.00 3.75 -9.66
N GLU A 643 -9.85 2.43 -9.83
CA GLU A 643 -10.98 1.48 -9.73
C GLU A 643 -11.58 1.44 -8.31
N ARG A 644 -10.74 1.51 -7.27
CA ARG A 644 -11.25 1.52 -5.88
C ARG A 644 -11.92 2.84 -5.54
N LEU A 645 -11.34 3.96 -5.98
CA LEU A 645 -11.94 5.29 -5.81
C LEU A 645 -13.27 5.44 -6.57
N SER A 646 -13.48 4.66 -7.63
CA SER A 646 -14.76 4.60 -8.35
C SER A 646 -15.93 4.22 -7.42
N SER A 647 -15.67 3.36 -6.41
CA SER A 647 -16.68 2.93 -5.43
C SER A 647 -17.24 4.07 -4.56
N ILE A 648 -16.49 5.18 -4.43
CA ILE A 648 -16.90 6.37 -3.68
C ILE A 648 -17.23 7.57 -4.60
N GLY A 649 -17.35 7.32 -5.91
CA GLY A 649 -17.82 8.33 -6.88
C GLY A 649 -16.72 9.05 -7.65
N PHE A 650 -15.49 8.54 -7.70
CA PHE A 650 -14.47 9.04 -8.61
C PHE A 650 -14.87 8.84 -10.08
N ASN A 651 -14.72 9.88 -10.90
CA ASN A 651 -15.06 9.82 -12.32
C ASN A 651 -13.89 9.23 -13.12
N ASN A 652 -13.70 7.90 -13.05
CA ASN A 652 -12.71 7.16 -13.86
C ASN A 652 -13.29 6.67 -15.21
N LYS A 653 -14.59 6.39 -15.24
CA LYS A 653 -15.34 5.97 -16.42
C LYS A 653 -16.44 6.99 -16.73
N VAL A 654 -16.77 7.14 -18.00
CA VAL A 654 -17.84 8.04 -18.47
C VAL A 654 -19.19 7.34 -18.26
N ASN A 655 -19.68 7.33 -17.02
CA ASN A 655 -21.05 6.91 -16.69
C ASN A 655 -22.04 8.06 -16.92
N GLU A 656 -23.34 7.85 -16.67
CA GLU A 656 -24.38 8.87 -16.90
C GLU A 656 -24.12 10.18 -16.13
N ILE A 657 -23.66 10.11 -14.88
CA ILE A 657 -23.36 11.29 -14.06
C ILE A 657 -22.15 12.05 -14.62
N ALA A 658 -21.06 11.34 -14.92
CA ALA A 658 -19.86 11.94 -15.48
C ALA A 658 -20.09 12.50 -16.90
N PHE A 659 -20.94 11.83 -17.69
CA PHE A 659 -21.37 12.29 -19.01
C PHE A 659 -22.10 13.63 -18.91
N ASN A 660 -23.06 13.77 -17.98
CA ASN A 660 -23.76 15.03 -17.76
C ASN A 660 -22.79 16.15 -17.34
N LYS A 661 -21.82 15.87 -16.45
CA LYS A 661 -20.78 16.86 -16.10
C LYS A 661 -19.93 17.29 -17.30
N CYS A 662 -19.60 16.36 -18.20
CA CYS A 662 -18.90 16.69 -19.44
C CYS A 662 -19.77 17.56 -20.36
N ALA A 663 -21.06 17.27 -20.45
CA ALA A 663 -22.00 18.05 -21.25
C ALA A 663 -22.21 19.46 -20.69
N ASP A 664 -22.39 19.58 -19.37
CA ASP A 664 -22.51 20.86 -18.66
C ASP A 664 -21.28 21.74 -18.91
N MET A 665 -20.08 21.15 -18.84
CA MET A 665 -18.83 21.86 -19.16
C MET A 665 -18.80 22.35 -20.61
N ILE A 666 -19.23 21.54 -21.59
CA ILE A 666 -19.29 21.97 -22.99
C ILE A 666 -20.30 23.11 -23.17
N GLU A 667 -21.45 23.04 -22.48
CA GLU A 667 -22.47 24.09 -22.51
C GLU A 667 -21.97 25.38 -21.87
N GLU A 668 -21.26 25.31 -20.74
CA GLU A 668 -20.61 26.45 -20.09
C GLU A 668 -19.58 27.10 -21.02
N LEU A 669 -18.70 26.29 -21.64
CA LEU A 669 -17.70 26.79 -22.59
C LEU A 669 -18.32 27.42 -23.84
N GLN A 670 -19.48 26.96 -24.30
CA GLN A 670 -20.19 27.56 -25.42
C GLN A 670 -20.73 28.96 -25.06
N LYS A 671 -21.15 29.17 -23.80
CA LYS A 671 -21.69 30.46 -23.34
C LYS A 671 -20.61 31.53 -23.12
N GLU A 672 -19.33 31.16 -23.18
CA GLU A 672 -18.24 32.13 -23.06
C GLU A 672 -18.20 33.10 -24.27
N PRO A 673 -17.78 34.37 -24.08
CA PRO A 673 -17.66 35.34 -25.18
C PRO A 673 -16.70 34.90 -26.29
N GLU A 674 -15.67 34.13 -25.94
CA GLU A 674 -14.72 33.51 -26.88
C GLU A 674 -14.56 32.01 -26.52
N PRO A 675 -15.40 31.13 -27.08
CA PRO A 675 -15.30 29.69 -26.85
C PRO A 675 -13.95 29.12 -27.33
N PRO A 676 -13.43 28.04 -26.71
CA PRO A 676 -12.19 27.40 -27.14
C PRO A 676 -12.23 27.00 -28.62
N SER A 677 -11.11 27.19 -29.34
CA SER A 677 -11.04 26.87 -30.77
C SER A 677 -11.29 25.38 -31.08
N ASP A 678 -11.02 24.51 -30.11
CA ASP A 678 -11.22 23.06 -30.16
C ASP A 678 -12.60 22.62 -29.64
N ILE A 679 -13.50 23.53 -29.24
CA ILE A 679 -14.76 23.18 -28.58
C ILE A 679 -15.57 22.15 -29.40
N ARG A 680 -15.64 22.31 -30.73
CA ARG A 680 -16.29 21.35 -31.64
C ARG A 680 -15.73 19.93 -31.52
N TYR A 681 -14.42 19.81 -31.37
CA TYR A 681 -13.75 18.52 -31.20
C TYR A 681 -14.09 17.89 -29.83
N ARG A 682 -14.31 18.70 -28.80
CA ARG A 682 -14.79 18.22 -27.48
C ARG A 682 -16.19 17.63 -27.56
N GLY A 683 -17.11 18.33 -28.23
CA GLY A 683 -18.46 17.82 -28.49
C GLY A 683 -18.46 16.56 -29.35
N PHE A 684 -17.64 16.53 -30.42
CA PHE A 684 -17.43 15.32 -31.23
C PHE A 684 -17.01 14.13 -30.36
N THR A 685 -16.02 14.32 -29.48
CA THR A 685 -15.48 13.25 -28.63
C THR A 685 -16.53 12.70 -27.67
N LEU A 686 -17.34 13.58 -27.08
CA LEU A 686 -18.41 13.16 -26.16
C LEU A 686 -19.53 12.40 -26.90
N VAL A 687 -19.91 12.88 -28.09
CA VAL A 687 -20.93 12.23 -28.95
C VAL A 687 -20.44 10.88 -29.50
N ASP A 688 -19.17 10.79 -29.92
CA ASP A 688 -18.55 9.53 -30.35
C ASP A 688 -18.57 8.49 -29.22
N HIS A 689 -18.29 8.92 -27.98
CA HIS A 689 -18.40 8.06 -26.81
C HIS A 689 -19.84 7.59 -26.57
N LEU A 690 -20.83 8.50 -26.68
CA LEU A 690 -22.25 8.18 -26.58
C LEU A 690 -22.66 7.10 -27.60
N TYR A 691 -22.25 7.25 -28.86
CA TYR A 691 -22.58 6.27 -29.90
C TYR A 691 -21.95 4.90 -29.66
N LYS A 692 -20.68 4.86 -29.26
CA LYS A 692 -19.97 3.60 -28.94
C LYS A 692 -20.60 2.86 -27.76
N ASN A 693 -21.26 3.56 -26.84
CA ASN A 693 -21.82 3.02 -25.61
C ASN A 693 -23.35 3.17 -25.52
N ILE A 694 -24.03 3.30 -26.66
CA ILE A 694 -25.46 3.64 -26.74
C ILE A 694 -26.37 2.66 -25.98
N THR A 695 -25.92 1.44 -25.72
CA THR A 695 -26.67 0.43 -24.97
C THR A 695 -26.83 0.78 -23.48
N VAL A 696 -25.96 1.63 -22.94
CA VAL A 696 -25.89 2.00 -21.52
C VAL A 696 -26.60 3.32 -21.25
N PHE A 697 -26.72 4.20 -22.25
CA PHE A 697 -27.31 5.54 -22.11
C PHE A 697 -28.78 5.57 -22.51
N ASN A 698 -29.60 6.29 -21.73
CA ASN A 698 -30.96 6.61 -22.11
C ASN A 698 -30.99 7.93 -22.89
N LEU A 699 -31.27 7.87 -24.20
CA LEU A 699 -31.33 9.05 -25.07
C LEU A 699 -32.39 10.08 -24.61
N ASP A 700 -33.47 9.65 -23.94
CA ASP A 700 -34.50 10.58 -23.47
C ASP A 700 -33.96 11.57 -22.43
N ASN A 701 -32.98 11.15 -21.61
CA ASN A 701 -32.32 12.01 -20.61
C ASN A 701 -31.40 13.05 -21.26
N ILE A 702 -30.92 12.79 -22.48
CA ILE A 702 -29.93 13.62 -23.20
C ILE A 702 -30.62 14.48 -24.27
N ARG A 703 -31.93 14.30 -24.50
CA ARG A 703 -32.68 14.97 -25.60
C ARG A 703 -32.54 16.49 -25.65
N ARG A 704 -32.38 17.12 -24.48
CA ARG A 704 -32.31 18.58 -24.31
C ARG A 704 -30.89 19.11 -24.11
N ILE A 705 -29.90 18.22 -24.04
CA ILE A 705 -28.52 18.58 -23.75
C ILE A 705 -27.84 19.05 -25.06
N PRO A 706 -27.29 20.27 -25.13
CA PRO A 706 -26.72 20.84 -26.35
C PRO A 706 -25.28 20.37 -26.56
N ILE A 707 -25.09 19.12 -26.99
CA ILE A 707 -23.76 18.52 -27.20
C ILE A 707 -23.48 18.09 -28.64
N PHE A 708 -24.45 18.20 -29.56
CA PHE A 708 -24.28 17.73 -30.94
C PHE A 708 -23.74 18.84 -31.82
N PRO A 709 -22.49 18.77 -32.31
CA PRO A 709 -21.99 19.75 -33.28
C PRO A 709 -22.92 19.93 -34.48
N VAL A 710 -23.34 21.15 -34.77
CA VAL A 710 -24.23 21.47 -35.90
C VAL A 710 -23.44 22.04 -37.08
N ALA A 711 -23.96 21.92 -38.30
CA ALA A 711 -23.36 22.49 -39.50
C ALA A 711 -23.35 24.03 -39.44
N LYS A 712 -22.22 24.65 -39.81
CA LYS A 712 -22.08 26.12 -39.84
C LYS A 712 -22.73 26.76 -41.07
N SER A 713 -22.76 26.02 -42.17
CA SER A 713 -23.34 26.41 -43.45
C SER A 713 -23.84 25.13 -44.12
N LEU A 714 -24.92 25.26 -44.86
CA LEU A 714 -25.51 24.22 -45.72
C LEU A 714 -25.10 24.38 -47.19
N GLY A 715 -24.39 25.47 -47.51
CA GLY A 715 -24.04 25.88 -48.86
C GLY A 715 -25.22 26.58 -49.57
N GLU A 716 -24.89 27.26 -50.66
CA GLU A 716 -25.90 27.82 -51.56
C GLU A 716 -26.82 26.71 -52.12
N PRO A 717 -28.15 26.91 -52.19
CA PRO A 717 -28.90 28.15 -51.94
C PRO A 717 -29.45 28.33 -50.52
N TYR A 718 -29.07 27.44 -49.60
CA TYR A 718 -29.68 27.35 -48.28
C TYR A 718 -29.15 28.39 -47.30
N ASP A 719 -27.87 28.76 -47.41
CA ASP A 719 -27.18 29.64 -46.47
C ASP A 719 -27.88 30.99 -46.26
N THR A 720 -28.47 31.56 -47.31
CA THR A 720 -29.21 32.84 -47.27
C THR A 720 -30.37 32.83 -46.28
N HIS A 721 -30.95 31.65 -46.05
CA HIS A 721 -32.14 31.43 -45.21
C HIS A 721 -31.91 30.47 -44.05
N TYR A 722 -30.73 29.86 -43.97
CA TYR A 722 -30.30 29.02 -42.86
C TYR A 722 -29.83 29.92 -41.70
N ASN A 723 -30.73 30.78 -41.26
CA ASN A 723 -30.44 31.85 -40.33
C ASN A 723 -31.00 31.50 -38.96
N HIS A 724 -30.13 30.94 -38.13
CA HIS A 724 -30.40 30.76 -36.70
C HIS A 724 -29.79 31.92 -35.87
N ASN A 725 -29.63 33.13 -36.42
CA ASN A 725 -29.32 34.40 -35.71
C ASN A 725 -28.16 34.40 -34.69
N ASP A 726 -27.35 33.36 -34.58
CA ASP A 726 -26.36 33.20 -33.53
C ASP A 726 -25.12 32.49 -34.10
N ASP A 727 -24.20 33.27 -34.69
CA ASP A 727 -22.88 32.79 -35.15
C ASP A 727 -22.07 32.09 -34.03
N THR A 728 -22.53 32.18 -32.78
CA THR A 728 -21.91 31.56 -31.61
C THR A 728 -22.41 30.14 -31.34
N ARG A 729 -23.52 29.69 -31.95
CA ARG A 729 -24.10 28.39 -31.60
C ARG A 729 -23.39 27.23 -32.30
N VAL A 730 -22.55 26.54 -31.53
CA VAL A 730 -21.72 25.43 -32.01
C VAL A 730 -22.42 24.08 -31.86
N PHE A 731 -23.27 23.92 -30.85
CA PHE A 731 -23.97 22.68 -30.52
C PHE A 731 -25.50 22.85 -30.51
N GLY A 732 -26.19 21.84 -31.02
CA GLY A 732 -27.63 21.64 -30.86
C GLY A 732 -27.92 20.49 -29.90
N CYS A 733 -29.16 20.42 -29.41
CA CYS A 733 -29.65 19.25 -28.69
C CYS A 733 -30.37 18.27 -29.62
N LEU A 734 -30.60 17.03 -29.18
CA LEU A 734 -31.22 15.98 -30.03
C LEU A 734 -32.59 16.39 -30.59
N ASN A 735 -33.35 17.21 -29.87
CA ASN A 735 -34.65 17.71 -30.31
C ASN A 735 -34.56 18.82 -31.38
N GLU A 736 -33.39 19.41 -31.58
CA GLU A 736 -33.16 20.53 -32.49
C GLU A 736 -32.36 20.11 -33.73
N VAL A 737 -31.80 18.90 -33.76
CA VAL A 737 -30.94 18.42 -34.85
C VAL A 737 -31.61 17.40 -35.75
N ILE A 738 -31.27 17.42 -37.04
CA ILE A 738 -31.70 16.45 -38.04
C ILE A 738 -30.52 15.77 -38.72
N LEU A 739 -30.76 14.54 -39.20
CA LEU A 739 -29.81 13.80 -40.02
C LEU A 739 -29.79 14.30 -41.48
N PRO A 740 -28.69 14.08 -42.23
CA PRO A 740 -28.55 14.54 -43.62
C PRO A 740 -29.67 14.11 -44.58
N ASN A 741 -30.23 12.93 -44.39
CA ASN A 741 -31.36 12.43 -45.20
C ASN A 741 -32.67 13.19 -44.98
N TYR A 742 -32.80 13.93 -43.87
CA TYR A 742 -33.97 14.76 -43.58
C TYR A 742 -33.73 16.25 -43.84
N ARG A 743 -32.55 16.63 -44.38
CA ARG A 743 -32.20 18.02 -44.66
C ARG A 743 -33.29 18.71 -45.49
N ASP A 744 -33.63 18.12 -46.63
CA ASP A 744 -34.52 18.74 -47.63
C ASP A 744 -35.97 18.91 -47.13
N VAL A 745 -36.35 18.31 -45.99
CA VAL A 745 -37.70 18.39 -45.42
C VAL A 745 -37.82 19.23 -44.14
N ALA A 746 -36.70 19.67 -43.55
CA ALA A 746 -36.72 20.37 -42.26
C ALA A 746 -35.58 21.37 -42.01
N TRP A 747 -34.69 21.63 -42.99
CA TRP A 747 -33.48 22.46 -42.79
C TRP A 747 -33.76 23.88 -42.28
N SER A 748 -34.91 24.47 -42.58
CA SER A 748 -35.23 25.83 -42.11
C SER A 748 -35.75 25.88 -40.67
N GLN A 749 -36.04 24.72 -40.07
CA GLN A 749 -36.64 24.60 -38.73
C GLN A 749 -35.75 23.86 -37.74
N MET A 750 -34.76 23.11 -38.21
CA MET A 750 -33.87 22.28 -37.39
C MET A 750 -32.44 22.37 -37.92
N TYR A 751 -31.47 22.25 -37.01
CA TYR A 751 -30.05 22.29 -37.36
C TYR A 751 -29.61 20.98 -38.00
N LEU A 752 -28.83 21.08 -39.07
CA LEU A 752 -28.20 19.89 -39.63
C LEU A 752 -27.06 19.42 -38.73
N ILE A 753 -27.05 18.14 -38.36
CA ILE A 753 -25.94 17.56 -37.62
C ILE A 753 -24.65 17.63 -38.47
N ALA A 754 -23.51 17.93 -37.85
CA ALA A 754 -22.23 17.96 -38.57
C ALA A 754 -21.86 16.57 -39.13
N GLU A 755 -21.29 16.53 -40.33
CA GLU A 755 -20.99 15.27 -41.05
C GLU A 755 -20.11 14.31 -40.25
N VAL A 756 -19.21 14.85 -39.41
CA VAL A 756 -18.28 14.07 -38.59
C VAL A 756 -18.95 13.25 -37.48
N ILE A 757 -20.19 13.55 -37.11
CA ILE A 757 -20.92 12.87 -36.01
C ILE A 757 -22.23 12.22 -36.47
N ILE A 758 -22.32 11.85 -37.76
CA ILE A 758 -23.46 11.07 -38.24
C ILE A 758 -23.49 9.74 -37.47
N PRO A 759 -24.61 9.36 -36.83
CA PRO A 759 -24.70 8.13 -36.07
C PRO A 759 -24.42 6.90 -36.95
N PRO A 760 -23.62 5.94 -36.46
CA PRO A 760 -23.37 4.70 -37.20
C PRO A 760 -24.67 3.87 -37.33
N PRO A 761 -24.79 2.98 -38.34
CA PRO A 761 -26.03 2.23 -38.61
C PRO A 761 -26.58 1.45 -37.41
N GLN A 762 -25.71 0.97 -36.53
CA GLN A 762 -26.08 0.24 -35.32
C GLN A 762 -26.90 1.10 -34.34
N VAL A 763 -26.56 2.39 -34.22
CA VAL A 763 -27.30 3.35 -33.39
C VAL A 763 -28.68 3.59 -33.98
N LEU A 764 -28.76 3.79 -35.30
CA LEU A 764 -30.02 4.04 -36.01
C LEU A 764 -30.98 2.84 -36.01
N GLN A 765 -30.46 1.61 -36.06
CA GLN A 765 -31.29 0.40 -35.92
C GLN A 765 -31.96 0.32 -34.54
N ARG A 766 -31.26 0.74 -33.49
CA ARG A 766 -31.78 0.71 -32.11
C ARG A 766 -32.67 1.91 -31.81
N HIS A 767 -32.37 3.07 -32.41
CA HIS A 767 -33.14 4.30 -32.24
C HIS A 767 -33.51 4.89 -33.63
N PRO A 768 -34.53 4.32 -34.30
CA PRO A 768 -34.91 4.74 -35.66
C PRO A 768 -35.39 6.18 -35.77
N SER A 769 -35.87 6.76 -34.66
CA SER A 769 -36.33 8.15 -34.59
C SER A 769 -35.20 9.16 -34.36
N PHE A 770 -33.93 8.72 -34.25
CA PHE A 770 -32.80 9.62 -33.98
C PHE A 770 -32.64 10.64 -35.12
N GLY A 771 -32.72 11.92 -34.79
CA GLY A 771 -32.63 13.02 -35.77
C GLY A 771 -33.71 13.00 -36.85
N LYS A 772 -34.80 12.25 -36.65
CA LYS A 772 -36.00 12.28 -37.51
C LYS A 772 -36.88 13.46 -37.07
N PRO A 773 -37.27 14.38 -37.97
CA PRO A 773 -38.14 15.50 -37.64
C PRO A 773 -39.56 15.00 -37.31
N ASN A 774 -40.28 15.74 -36.47
CA ASN A 774 -41.70 15.45 -36.22
C ASN A 774 -42.59 16.14 -37.28
N VAL A 775 -43.84 15.67 -37.40
CA VAL A 775 -44.83 16.18 -38.37
C VAL A 775 -45.04 17.69 -38.25
N SER A 776 -45.12 18.22 -37.02
CA SER A 776 -45.31 19.66 -36.81
C SER A 776 -44.14 20.47 -37.37
N THR A 777 -42.90 20.00 -37.22
CA THR A 777 -41.70 20.65 -37.75
C THR A 777 -41.73 20.63 -39.28
N VAL A 778 -42.02 19.48 -39.90
CA VAL A 778 -42.06 19.36 -41.37
C VAL A 778 -43.17 20.24 -41.98
N VAL A 779 -44.34 20.33 -41.34
CA VAL A 779 -45.41 21.24 -41.79
C VAL A 779 -45.01 22.72 -41.63
N LYS A 780 -44.30 23.08 -40.55
CA LYS A 780 -43.74 24.44 -40.41
C LYS A 780 -42.71 24.72 -41.52
N HIS A 781 -41.89 23.74 -41.88
CA HIS A 781 -40.96 23.84 -43.00
C HIS A 781 -41.69 24.05 -44.33
N LEU A 782 -42.75 23.29 -44.61
CA LEU A 782 -43.58 23.50 -45.81
C LEU A 782 -44.17 24.92 -45.88
N ARG A 783 -44.65 25.44 -44.75
CA ARG A 783 -45.13 26.83 -44.66
C ARG A 783 -44.00 27.84 -44.90
N PHE A 784 -42.78 27.55 -44.45
CA PHE A 784 -41.62 28.37 -44.73
C PHE A 784 -41.31 28.40 -46.24
N LEU A 785 -41.28 27.23 -46.90
CA LEU A 785 -41.09 27.15 -48.36
C LEU A 785 -42.15 27.99 -49.09
N TYR A 786 -43.42 27.87 -48.70
CA TYR A 786 -44.51 28.59 -49.36
C TYR A 786 -44.55 30.10 -49.07
N ASN A 787 -44.34 30.52 -47.82
CA ASN A 787 -44.51 31.92 -47.42
C ASN A 787 -43.25 32.76 -47.63
N VAL A 788 -42.06 32.15 -47.45
CA VAL A 788 -40.77 32.84 -47.52
C VAL A 788 -40.13 32.59 -48.88
N LEU A 789 -39.70 31.36 -49.18
CA LEU A 789 -38.89 31.08 -50.38
C LEU A 789 -39.64 31.27 -51.69
N ARG A 790 -40.96 31.02 -51.74
CA ARG A 790 -41.78 31.28 -52.95
C ARG A 790 -41.79 32.76 -53.36
N ASN A 791 -41.50 33.68 -52.44
CA ASN A 791 -41.41 35.12 -52.75
C ASN A 791 -39.95 35.61 -52.84
N ASP A 792 -38.97 34.70 -52.75
CA ASP A 792 -37.55 35.03 -52.83
C ASP A 792 -37.07 35.09 -54.29
N ASP A 793 -36.46 36.22 -54.65
CA ASP A 793 -36.03 36.50 -56.04
C ASP A 793 -34.88 35.60 -56.50
N GLU A 794 -33.96 35.25 -55.60
CA GLU A 794 -32.82 34.41 -55.93
C GLU A 794 -33.25 32.96 -56.12
N TRP A 795 -34.10 32.45 -55.23
CA TRP A 795 -34.69 31.12 -55.38
C TRP A 795 -35.52 31.00 -56.65
N ARG A 796 -36.29 32.04 -57.00
CA ARG A 796 -37.09 32.08 -58.22
C ARG A 796 -36.24 32.07 -59.50
N ASN A 797 -35.13 32.81 -59.51
CA ASN A 797 -34.32 33.00 -60.71
C ASN A 797 -33.24 31.93 -60.91
N SER A 798 -32.65 31.44 -59.83
CA SER A 798 -31.45 30.60 -59.86
C SER A 798 -31.68 29.17 -59.35
N TRP A 799 -32.72 28.94 -58.53
CA TRP A 799 -32.89 27.67 -57.79
C TRP A 799 -34.30 27.07 -57.88
N ALA A 800 -35.03 27.38 -58.95
CA ALA A 800 -36.42 26.97 -59.13
C ALA A 800 -36.64 25.45 -59.09
N ASP A 801 -35.74 24.67 -59.71
CA ASP A 801 -35.81 23.20 -59.68
C ASP A 801 -35.55 22.64 -58.29
N LYS A 802 -34.66 23.29 -57.52
CA LYS A 802 -34.36 22.86 -56.14
C LYS A 802 -35.51 23.19 -55.19
N PHE A 803 -36.14 24.37 -55.33
CA PHE A 803 -37.37 24.71 -54.62
C PHE A 803 -38.46 23.66 -54.86
N LYS A 804 -38.70 23.31 -56.13
CA LYS A 804 -39.68 22.30 -56.51
C LYS A 804 -39.33 20.95 -55.87
N HIS A 805 -38.07 20.54 -55.94
CA HIS A 805 -37.60 19.29 -55.33
C HIS A 805 -37.86 19.25 -53.81
N ASP A 806 -37.50 20.30 -53.07
CA ASP A 806 -37.68 20.35 -51.61
C ASP A 806 -39.18 20.24 -51.23
N VAL A 807 -40.07 20.92 -51.96
CA VAL A 807 -41.53 20.81 -51.76
C VAL A 807 -42.03 19.36 -51.97
N PHE A 808 -41.56 18.69 -53.02
CA PHE A 808 -41.98 17.32 -53.31
C PHE A 808 -41.36 16.27 -52.37
N GLU A 809 -40.14 16.48 -51.86
CA GLU A 809 -39.58 15.63 -50.81
C GLU A 809 -40.35 15.79 -49.49
N VAL A 810 -40.84 17.00 -49.18
CA VAL A 810 -41.75 17.20 -48.04
C VAL A 810 -43.06 16.42 -48.23
N TYR A 811 -43.68 16.48 -49.40
CA TYR A 811 -44.92 15.72 -49.67
C TYR A 811 -44.70 14.22 -49.58
N LYS A 812 -43.60 13.72 -50.14
CA LYS A 812 -43.22 12.32 -50.08
C LYS A 812 -43.03 11.87 -48.62
N TRP A 813 -42.29 12.63 -47.82
CA TRP A 813 -42.09 12.32 -46.40
C TRP A 813 -43.43 12.29 -45.64
N LEU A 814 -44.32 13.26 -45.86
CA LEU A 814 -45.64 13.27 -45.21
C LEU A 814 -46.53 12.11 -45.67
N ASP A 815 -46.44 11.68 -46.93
CA ASP A 815 -47.18 10.50 -47.44
C ASP A 815 -46.70 9.19 -46.81
N ASP A 816 -45.38 9.03 -46.70
CA ASP A 816 -44.75 7.86 -46.06
C ASP A 816 -45.11 7.78 -44.56
N GLU A 817 -45.13 8.91 -43.85
CA GLU A 817 -45.50 8.92 -42.43
C GLU A 817 -47.01 8.66 -42.21
N THR A 818 -47.87 9.21 -43.07
CA THR A 818 -49.33 9.01 -42.96
C THR A 818 -49.79 7.62 -43.38
N SER A 819 -49.01 6.92 -44.20
CA SER A 819 -49.31 5.54 -44.61
C SER A 819 -49.02 4.51 -43.52
N HIS A 820 -48.16 4.82 -42.54
CA HIS A 820 -47.74 3.88 -41.51
C HIS A 820 -48.26 4.19 -40.09
N GLU A 821 -48.43 5.45 -39.70
CA GLU A 821 -48.60 5.83 -38.28
C GLU A 821 -50.01 6.33 -37.85
N GLY A 822 -51.04 6.27 -38.70
CA GLY A 822 -52.39 6.77 -38.31
C GLY A 822 -52.42 8.28 -37.99
N ILE A 823 -51.42 9.01 -38.50
CA ILE A 823 -51.26 10.45 -38.33
C ILE A 823 -52.39 11.18 -39.07
N ASP A 824 -53.06 12.08 -38.35
CA ASP A 824 -54.08 12.97 -38.88
C ASP A 824 -53.48 14.35 -39.19
N LEU A 825 -53.16 14.61 -40.47
CA LEU A 825 -52.59 15.88 -40.93
C LEU A 825 -53.57 17.04 -40.82
N SER A 826 -54.88 16.79 -40.70
CA SER A 826 -55.87 17.84 -40.50
C SER A 826 -55.66 18.62 -39.19
N MET A 827 -54.93 18.05 -38.22
CA MET A 827 -54.50 18.74 -37.00
C MET A 827 -53.41 19.81 -37.24
N TYR A 828 -52.64 19.69 -38.32
CA TYR A 828 -51.48 20.55 -38.61
C TYR A 828 -51.69 21.46 -39.84
N ILE A 829 -52.51 21.02 -40.79
CA ILE A 829 -52.86 21.74 -42.03
C ILE A 829 -54.37 21.97 -42.03
N ARG A 830 -54.80 23.23 -42.07
CA ARG A 830 -56.23 23.56 -42.14
C ARG A 830 -56.75 23.35 -43.56
N LEU A 831 -58.03 23.01 -43.70
CA LEU A 831 -58.69 22.80 -45.00
C LEU A 831 -58.56 23.97 -45.99
N ASN A 832 -58.35 25.19 -45.49
CA ASN A 832 -58.17 26.42 -46.28
C ASN A 832 -56.70 26.78 -46.56
N ASP A 833 -55.74 26.03 -46.04
CA ASP A 833 -54.32 26.36 -46.20
C ASP A 833 -53.87 25.99 -47.63
N THR A 834 -53.41 26.99 -48.40
CA THR A 834 -52.94 26.84 -49.77
C THR A 834 -51.51 26.31 -49.82
N LEU A 835 -51.32 25.06 -49.37
CA LEU A 835 -50.01 24.42 -49.21
C LEU A 835 -49.77 23.27 -50.20
N PHE A 836 -50.71 22.97 -51.10
CA PHE A 836 -50.59 21.89 -52.06
C PHE A 836 -50.31 22.43 -53.46
N LEU A 837 -49.15 22.11 -54.01
CA LEU A 837 -48.73 22.52 -55.35
C LEU A 837 -49.40 21.63 -56.41
N ASN A 838 -50.42 22.16 -57.06
CA ASN A 838 -51.25 21.50 -58.06
C ASN A 838 -51.11 22.24 -59.40
N PHE A 839 -50.25 21.74 -60.30
CA PHE A 839 -49.95 22.39 -61.59
C PHE A 839 -51.14 22.34 -62.57
N THR A 840 -52.10 23.23 -62.38
CA THR A 840 -53.30 23.31 -63.22
C THR A 840 -53.21 24.42 -64.28
N ILE A 841 -52.34 25.42 -64.09
CA ILE A 841 -52.21 26.58 -64.99
C ILE A 841 -50.91 26.51 -65.80
N ASP A 842 -49.77 26.41 -65.11
CA ASP A 842 -48.44 26.28 -65.72
C ASP A 842 -47.57 25.35 -64.85
N GLN A 843 -46.30 25.14 -65.21
CA GLN A 843 -45.36 24.33 -64.43
C GLN A 843 -44.49 25.17 -63.47
N ASN A 844 -44.81 26.44 -63.25
CA ASN A 844 -44.05 27.36 -62.42
C ASN A 844 -44.46 27.25 -60.93
N PRO A 845 -43.58 26.74 -60.05
CA PRO A 845 -43.90 26.56 -58.63
C PRO A 845 -43.99 27.88 -57.85
N PHE A 846 -43.57 29.01 -58.44
CA PHE A 846 -43.65 30.34 -57.81
C PHE A 846 -44.98 31.06 -58.10
N ASN A 847 -45.75 30.58 -59.09
CA ASN A 847 -47.08 31.08 -59.39
C ASN A 847 -48.05 30.71 -58.25
N ARG A 848 -48.67 31.72 -57.62
CA ARG A 848 -49.59 31.53 -56.49
C ARG A 848 -50.81 30.69 -56.86
N ASP A 849 -51.27 30.79 -58.09
CA ASP A 849 -52.51 30.14 -58.54
C ASP A 849 -52.34 28.62 -58.71
N ASN A 850 -51.10 28.13 -58.76
CA ASN A 850 -50.80 26.70 -58.72
C ASN A 850 -50.83 26.12 -57.28
N TRP A 851 -50.95 26.93 -56.23
CA TRP A 851 -51.02 26.47 -54.85
C TRP A 851 -52.46 26.48 -54.35
N VAL A 852 -52.99 25.30 -54.06
CA VAL A 852 -54.40 25.09 -53.73
C VAL A 852 -54.56 24.56 -52.31
N ALA A 853 -55.75 24.72 -51.76
CA ALA A 853 -56.11 24.20 -50.44
C ALA A 853 -56.70 22.79 -50.53
N ALA A 854 -56.61 22.01 -49.44
CA ALA A 854 -57.11 20.63 -49.42
C ALA A 854 -58.61 20.52 -49.77
N LYS A 855 -59.43 21.51 -49.37
CA LYS A 855 -60.87 21.55 -49.71
C LYS A 855 -61.15 21.66 -51.22
N ASP A 856 -60.19 22.20 -51.96
CA ASP A 856 -60.29 22.50 -53.40
C ASP A 856 -59.76 21.34 -54.25
N LEU A 857 -59.47 20.19 -53.63
CA LEU A 857 -58.99 18.97 -54.27
C LEU A 857 -59.97 17.81 -54.03
N ILE A 858 -60.13 16.95 -55.03
CA ILE A 858 -60.86 15.67 -54.95
C ILE A 858 -60.03 14.57 -55.65
N LEU A 859 -59.69 13.53 -54.91
CA LEU A 859 -58.98 12.34 -55.42
C LEU A 859 -59.88 11.51 -56.33
N ASN A 860 -59.27 10.95 -57.38
CA ASN A 860 -59.90 10.12 -58.42
C ASN A 860 -60.93 10.86 -59.30
N ARG A 861 -60.80 12.19 -59.45
CA ARG A 861 -61.47 12.96 -60.51
C ARG A 861 -60.67 12.94 -61.82
N GLU A 862 -61.37 13.07 -62.94
CA GLU A 862 -60.75 13.04 -64.27
C GLU A 862 -60.04 14.37 -64.59
N PRO A 863 -58.94 14.37 -65.37
CA PRO A 863 -58.26 15.59 -65.79
C PRO A 863 -59.20 16.52 -66.56
N GLY A 864 -59.31 17.78 -66.11
CA GLY A 864 -60.19 18.79 -66.70
C GLY A 864 -61.50 19.03 -65.95
N GLU A 865 -61.80 18.23 -64.92
CA GLU A 865 -62.91 18.51 -63.99
C GLU A 865 -62.50 19.51 -62.90
N ASP A 866 -63.46 20.30 -62.38
CA ASP A 866 -63.21 21.16 -61.21
C ASP A 866 -62.68 20.32 -60.04
N GLN A 867 -61.67 20.87 -59.33
CA GLN A 867 -61.03 20.26 -58.17
C GLN A 867 -60.22 18.97 -58.46
N TYR A 868 -59.84 18.73 -59.72
CA TYR A 868 -58.97 17.58 -60.04
C TYR A 868 -57.57 17.72 -59.41
N VAL A 869 -57.01 16.58 -59.01
CA VAL A 869 -55.62 16.49 -58.50
C VAL A 869 -54.69 16.18 -59.67
N ASN A 870 -53.70 17.04 -59.92
CA ASN A 870 -52.69 16.85 -60.94
C ASN A 870 -51.92 15.52 -60.69
N PRO A 871 -51.57 14.75 -61.75
CA PRO A 871 -50.86 13.49 -61.60
C PRO A 871 -49.57 13.54 -60.77
N MET A 872 -48.86 14.69 -60.75
CA MET A 872 -47.66 14.85 -59.91
C MET A 872 -47.98 14.90 -58.41
N LEU A 873 -49.10 15.53 -58.03
CA LEU A 873 -49.57 15.60 -56.64
C LEU A 873 -50.34 14.33 -56.23
N ALA A 874 -51.03 13.70 -57.18
CA ALA A 874 -51.78 12.45 -56.97
C ALA A 874 -50.90 11.25 -56.57
N ARG A 875 -49.57 11.37 -56.72
CA ARG A 875 -48.59 10.36 -56.26
C ARG A 875 -48.53 10.22 -54.73
N PHE A 876 -49.11 11.17 -53.99
CA PHE A 876 -49.10 11.22 -52.52
C PHE A 876 -50.53 11.11 -51.94
N PRO A 877 -51.22 9.98 -52.16
CA PRO A 877 -52.64 9.84 -51.81
C PRO A 877 -52.90 9.76 -50.30
N ASN A 878 -51.96 9.24 -49.50
CA ASN A 878 -52.11 9.09 -48.06
C ASN A 878 -52.03 10.44 -47.36
N MET A 879 -51.07 11.29 -47.77
CA MET A 879 -50.93 12.67 -47.31
C MET A 879 -52.19 13.47 -47.62
N LEU A 880 -52.69 13.39 -48.85
CA LEU A 880 -53.87 14.15 -49.27
C LEU A 880 -55.13 13.71 -48.50
N LYS A 881 -55.35 12.41 -48.33
CA LYS A 881 -56.48 11.88 -47.54
C LYS A 881 -56.40 12.33 -46.09
N SER A 882 -55.21 12.23 -45.48
CA SER A 882 -54.97 12.65 -44.09
C SER A 882 -55.12 14.16 -43.90
N ALA A 883 -54.81 14.97 -44.92
CA ALA A 883 -55.04 16.43 -44.90
C ALA A 883 -56.51 16.84 -45.14
N GLY A 884 -57.43 15.89 -45.36
CA GLY A 884 -58.86 16.14 -45.53
C GLY A 884 -59.34 16.27 -46.98
N VAL A 885 -58.55 15.84 -47.97
CA VAL A 885 -58.96 15.80 -49.38
C VAL A 885 -60.02 14.69 -49.58
N ARG A 886 -61.13 15.02 -50.25
CA ARG A 886 -62.24 14.08 -50.50
C ARG A 886 -61.87 13.05 -51.57
N GLU A 887 -62.41 11.84 -51.49
CA GLU A 887 -62.17 10.75 -52.46
C GLU A 887 -63.49 10.17 -52.99
N ILE A 888 -63.56 9.91 -54.30
CA ILE A 888 -64.68 9.19 -54.93
C ILE A 888 -64.55 7.68 -54.66
N ARG A 889 -65.57 7.05 -54.05
CA ARG A 889 -65.59 5.61 -53.70
C ARG A 889 -66.59 4.80 -54.56
N PRO A 890 -66.23 3.63 -55.10
CA PRO A 890 -67.17 2.73 -55.81
C PRO A 890 -68.07 1.91 -54.85
N PRO A 891 -69.26 1.43 -55.28
CA PRO A 891 -70.18 0.63 -54.46
C PRO A 891 -69.67 -0.80 -54.20
N ASN A 892 -69.91 -1.32 -53.00
CA ASN A 892 -69.30 -2.54 -52.47
C ASN A 892 -70.19 -3.79 -52.68
N TYR A 893 -70.29 -4.31 -53.91
CA TYR A 893 -70.98 -5.57 -54.23
C TYR A 893 -70.23 -6.38 -55.30
N VAL A 894 -69.85 -7.63 -54.99
CA VAL A 894 -68.97 -8.48 -55.81
C VAL A 894 -69.65 -9.80 -56.15
N ILE A 895 -69.84 -10.08 -57.44
CA ILE A 895 -70.36 -11.36 -57.97
C ILE A 895 -69.18 -12.27 -58.33
N ARG A 896 -69.20 -13.55 -57.94
CA ARG A 896 -68.07 -14.49 -58.09
C ARG A 896 -68.32 -15.54 -59.18
N VAL A 897 -67.34 -15.78 -60.05
CA VAL A 897 -67.31 -16.86 -61.05
C VAL A 897 -65.99 -17.65 -60.92
N LYS A 898 -66.03 -18.99 -60.97
CA LYS A 898 -64.83 -19.87 -60.91
C LYS A 898 -64.39 -20.25 -62.33
N HIS A 899 -63.07 -20.31 -62.58
CA HIS A 899 -62.48 -20.65 -63.88
C HIS A 899 -61.55 -21.87 -63.78
N HIS A 900 -61.59 -22.79 -64.76
CA HIS A 900 -60.48 -23.73 -65.05
C HIS A 900 -60.49 -24.20 -66.52
N ASP A 901 -59.27 -24.39 -67.05
CA ASP A 901 -58.82 -24.54 -68.44
C ASP A 901 -58.12 -25.89 -68.69
N GLN A 902 -58.47 -26.60 -69.78
CA GLN A 902 -57.67 -27.60 -70.52
C GLN A 902 -58.50 -28.23 -71.68
N SER A 903 -59.84 -28.20 -71.60
CA SER A 903 -60.75 -28.74 -72.62
C SER A 903 -60.81 -27.90 -73.90
N SER A 904 -60.43 -26.62 -73.85
CA SER A 904 -60.65 -25.61 -74.89
C SER A 904 -59.81 -25.86 -76.16
N ILE A 905 -58.66 -26.52 -76.03
CA ILE A 905 -57.77 -26.81 -77.16
C ILE A 905 -58.29 -27.98 -78.00
N ASN A 906 -58.83 -29.04 -77.36
CA ASN A 906 -59.45 -30.17 -78.07
C ASN A 906 -60.84 -29.82 -78.65
N ARG A 907 -61.49 -28.82 -78.05
CA ARG A 907 -62.79 -28.27 -78.48
C ARG A 907 -62.75 -27.64 -79.87
N ASN A 908 -61.73 -26.82 -80.17
CA ASN A 908 -61.70 -26.01 -81.39
C ASN A 908 -61.75 -26.83 -82.70
N ARG A 909 -61.12 -28.02 -82.75
CA ARG A 909 -61.22 -28.91 -83.93
C ARG A 909 -62.55 -29.68 -83.98
N ALA A 910 -63.13 -30.05 -82.84
CA ALA A 910 -64.44 -30.70 -82.79
C ALA A 910 -65.58 -29.75 -83.23
N PHE A 911 -65.46 -28.45 -82.93
CA PHE A 911 -66.43 -27.42 -83.36
C PHE A 911 -66.54 -27.28 -84.88
N GLU A 912 -65.42 -27.34 -85.61
CA GLU A 912 -65.44 -27.16 -87.07
C GLU A 912 -66.25 -28.27 -87.77
N PHE A 913 -66.13 -29.53 -87.33
CA PHE A 913 -66.87 -30.65 -87.90
C PHE A 913 -68.34 -30.71 -87.48
N LEU A 914 -68.68 -30.25 -86.27
CA LEU A 914 -70.03 -30.36 -85.72
C LEU A 914 -70.91 -29.14 -86.05
N LEU A 915 -70.32 -27.98 -86.39
CA LEU A 915 -71.08 -26.79 -86.80
C LEU A 915 -71.35 -26.73 -88.31
N ASP A 916 -70.72 -27.59 -89.11
CA ASP A 916 -71.05 -27.74 -90.54
C ASP A 916 -72.42 -28.42 -90.71
N GLN A 917 -73.38 -27.70 -91.31
CA GLN A 917 -74.73 -28.19 -91.59
C GLN A 917 -74.76 -29.34 -92.63
N ARG A 918 -73.66 -29.57 -93.35
CA ARG A 918 -73.48 -30.70 -94.27
C ARG A 918 -72.85 -31.92 -93.62
N SER A 919 -72.35 -31.80 -92.38
CA SER A 919 -71.67 -32.87 -91.68
C SER A 919 -72.57 -34.08 -91.47
N PRO A 920 -72.13 -35.31 -91.83
CA PRO A 920 -72.89 -36.53 -91.56
C PRO A 920 -72.99 -36.85 -90.06
N LEU A 921 -72.21 -36.16 -89.22
CA LEU A 921 -72.24 -36.29 -87.75
C LEU A 921 -73.41 -35.53 -87.10
N ASN A 922 -74.14 -34.71 -87.87
CA ASN A 922 -75.33 -33.99 -87.41
C ASN A 922 -76.60 -34.77 -87.78
N ASP A 923 -77.07 -35.58 -86.84
CA ASP A 923 -78.15 -36.56 -86.95
C ASP A 923 -79.49 -36.09 -86.36
N PHE A 924 -79.55 -34.83 -85.90
CA PHE A 924 -80.73 -34.19 -85.32
C PHE A 924 -81.10 -32.90 -86.06
N THR A 925 -82.36 -32.49 -86.05
CA THR A 925 -82.80 -31.22 -86.64
C THR A 925 -83.76 -30.48 -85.73
N PHE A 926 -83.43 -29.22 -85.40
CA PHE A 926 -84.33 -28.25 -84.80
C PHE A 926 -85.08 -27.48 -85.88
N ILE A 927 -86.35 -27.18 -85.61
CA ILE A 927 -87.14 -26.25 -86.42
C ILE A 927 -87.37 -25.00 -85.58
N VAL A 928 -86.80 -23.87 -86.00
CA VAL A 928 -86.89 -22.58 -85.30
C VAL A 928 -87.43 -21.53 -86.26
N ASN A 929 -88.64 -21.02 -86.00
CA ASN A 929 -89.36 -20.08 -86.86
C ASN A 929 -89.37 -20.49 -88.36
N GLY A 930 -89.56 -21.79 -88.63
CA GLY A 930 -89.60 -22.35 -89.99
C GLY A 930 -88.23 -22.71 -90.59
N GLU A 931 -87.12 -22.31 -89.98
CA GLU A 931 -85.76 -22.68 -90.42
C GLU A 931 -85.33 -24.03 -89.80
N LYS A 932 -84.74 -24.91 -90.64
CA LYS A 932 -84.19 -26.20 -90.20
C LYS A 932 -82.71 -26.07 -89.85
N ILE A 933 -82.35 -26.33 -88.60
CA ILE A 933 -80.97 -26.27 -88.09
C ILE A 933 -80.56 -27.67 -87.62
N LYS A 934 -79.56 -28.27 -88.27
CA LYS A 934 -79.03 -29.59 -87.90
C LYS A 934 -78.02 -29.52 -86.75
N ALA A 935 -78.01 -30.53 -85.90
CA ALA A 935 -77.13 -30.68 -84.75
C ALA A 935 -76.88 -32.17 -84.43
N SER A 936 -75.96 -32.47 -83.50
CA SER A 936 -75.62 -33.82 -83.06
C SER A 936 -76.39 -34.18 -81.79
N ARG A 937 -77.17 -35.27 -81.82
CA ARG A 937 -77.94 -35.75 -80.64
C ARG A 937 -77.04 -36.00 -79.44
N PHE A 938 -75.87 -36.60 -79.68
CA PHE A 938 -74.91 -36.93 -78.64
C PHE A 938 -74.45 -35.69 -77.88
N MET A 939 -74.05 -34.65 -78.61
CA MET A 939 -73.56 -33.40 -78.01
C MET A 939 -74.66 -32.61 -77.28
N LEU A 940 -75.88 -32.65 -77.78
CA LEU A 940 -77.03 -32.03 -77.11
C LEU A 940 -77.37 -32.74 -75.81
N ALA A 941 -77.38 -34.07 -75.83
CA ALA A 941 -77.64 -34.92 -74.67
C ALA A 941 -76.52 -34.85 -73.62
N SER A 942 -75.27 -34.56 -74.01
CA SER A 942 -74.18 -34.38 -73.05
C SER A 942 -74.23 -33.03 -72.32
N SER A 943 -74.77 -32.00 -72.98
CA SER A 943 -74.65 -30.61 -72.51
C SER A 943 -75.88 -30.09 -71.75
N SER A 944 -77.01 -30.79 -71.82
CA SER A 944 -78.18 -30.52 -70.98
C SER A 944 -78.85 -31.82 -70.55
N ARG A 945 -79.14 -31.93 -69.25
CA ARG A 945 -79.93 -33.05 -68.70
C ARG A 945 -81.36 -33.06 -69.23
N ALA A 946 -81.94 -31.89 -69.52
CA ALA A 946 -83.28 -31.80 -70.10
C ALA A 946 -83.28 -32.37 -71.53
N LEU A 947 -82.32 -31.96 -72.37
CA LEU A 947 -82.14 -32.50 -73.72
C LEU A 947 -81.82 -33.99 -73.72
N HIS A 948 -81.00 -34.47 -72.76
CA HIS A 948 -80.73 -35.90 -72.61
C HIS A 948 -82.01 -36.72 -72.42
N ARG A 949 -82.89 -36.29 -71.50
CA ARG A 949 -84.17 -36.96 -71.22
C ARG A 949 -85.12 -36.91 -72.41
N GLU A 950 -85.20 -35.78 -73.10
CA GLU A 950 -86.10 -35.59 -74.24
C GLU A 950 -85.68 -36.42 -75.46
N LEU A 951 -84.38 -36.45 -75.77
CA LEU A 951 -83.82 -37.18 -76.91
C LEU A 951 -83.80 -38.70 -76.70
N THR A 952 -83.67 -39.16 -75.46
CA THR A 952 -83.75 -40.61 -75.14
C THR A 952 -85.19 -41.13 -75.14
N ALA A 953 -86.17 -40.28 -74.82
CA ALA A 953 -87.59 -40.65 -74.89
C ALA A 953 -88.14 -40.71 -76.33
N ASN A 954 -87.60 -39.91 -77.26
CA ASN A 954 -88.06 -39.83 -78.66
C ASN A 954 -86.89 -39.78 -79.67
N PRO A 955 -86.26 -40.93 -80.00
CA PRO A 955 -84.99 -40.95 -80.73
C PRO A 955 -85.08 -40.49 -82.19
N ASN A 956 -86.22 -40.57 -82.86
CA ASN A 956 -86.35 -40.29 -84.31
C ASN A 956 -87.05 -38.97 -84.66
N ASN A 957 -87.44 -38.15 -83.67
CA ASN A 957 -88.22 -36.94 -83.93
C ASN A 957 -87.34 -35.68 -84.01
N SER A 958 -87.62 -34.79 -84.97
CA SER A 958 -87.15 -33.41 -84.92
C SER A 958 -87.85 -32.65 -83.78
N ILE A 959 -87.09 -31.95 -82.93
CA ILE A 959 -87.68 -31.04 -81.94
C ILE A 959 -88.14 -29.79 -82.69
N SER A 960 -89.46 -29.61 -82.77
CA SER A 960 -90.03 -28.30 -83.03
C SER A 960 -89.87 -27.47 -81.77
N ILE A 961 -89.04 -26.43 -81.79
CA ILE A 961 -89.04 -25.45 -80.71
C ILE A 961 -90.35 -24.69 -80.89
N PRO A 962 -91.36 -24.85 -80.00
CA PRO A 962 -92.61 -24.13 -80.12
C PRO A 962 -92.30 -22.63 -80.16
N THR A 963 -93.17 -21.82 -80.73
CA THR A 963 -93.02 -20.36 -80.89
C THR A 963 -92.96 -19.64 -79.53
N ILE A 964 -91.89 -19.85 -78.78
CA ILE A 964 -91.59 -19.24 -77.50
C ILE A 964 -91.20 -17.81 -77.83
N GLN A 965 -92.22 -16.95 -77.92
CA GLN A 965 -92.15 -15.50 -78.08
C GLN A 965 -90.94 -14.99 -78.89
N ASN A 966 -90.89 -15.37 -80.17
CA ASN A 966 -90.00 -14.79 -81.19
C ASN A 966 -88.47 -14.96 -80.96
N ILE A 967 -87.99 -16.16 -80.66
CA ILE A 967 -86.53 -16.44 -80.65
C ILE A 967 -85.95 -16.38 -82.07
N GLN A 968 -84.86 -15.63 -82.27
CA GLN A 968 -84.19 -15.56 -83.57
C GLN A 968 -83.39 -16.83 -83.88
N PRO A 969 -83.38 -17.34 -85.13
CA PRO A 969 -82.59 -18.53 -85.49
C PRO A 969 -81.08 -18.40 -85.23
N ASN A 970 -80.53 -17.18 -85.30
CA ASN A 970 -79.14 -16.92 -84.92
C ASN A 970 -78.88 -17.07 -83.41
N SER A 971 -79.86 -16.75 -82.54
CA SER A 971 -79.78 -16.99 -81.10
C SER A 971 -79.62 -18.50 -80.81
N MET A 972 -80.33 -19.35 -81.55
CA MET A 972 -80.19 -20.81 -81.46
C MET A 972 -78.81 -21.30 -81.93
N ARG A 973 -78.26 -20.74 -83.00
CA ARG A 973 -76.89 -21.09 -83.47
C ARG A 973 -75.81 -20.73 -82.45
N ILE A 974 -75.96 -19.59 -81.78
CA ILE A 974 -75.07 -19.16 -80.69
C ILE A 974 -75.21 -20.11 -79.50
N LEU A 975 -76.44 -20.49 -79.15
CA LEU A 975 -76.68 -21.50 -78.12
C LEU A 975 -76.01 -22.83 -78.45
N LEU A 976 -76.11 -23.32 -79.70
CA LEU A 976 -75.46 -24.57 -80.10
C LEU A 976 -73.93 -24.52 -79.97
N ARG A 977 -73.31 -23.38 -80.33
CA ARG A 977 -71.88 -23.15 -80.08
C ARG A 977 -71.56 -23.22 -78.59
N TYR A 978 -72.37 -22.61 -77.75
CA TYR A 978 -72.23 -22.67 -76.30
C TYR A 978 -72.41 -24.09 -75.75
N LEU A 979 -73.42 -24.84 -76.23
CA LEU A 979 -73.67 -26.23 -75.83
C LEU A 979 -72.55 -27.17 -76.25
N TYR A 980 -71.93 -26.94 -77.41
CA TYR A 980 -70.75 -27.69 -77.81
C TYR A 980 -69.50 -27.24 -77.02
N GLY A 981 -69.65 -26.19 -76.19
CA GLY A 981 -68.75 -25.77 -75.14
C GLY A 981 -67.89 -24.55 -75.48
N GLN A 982 -68.28 -23.76 -76.49
CA GLN A 982 -67.59 -22.53 -76.84
C GLN A 982 -67.88 -21.52 -75.74
N ASP A 983 -66.90 -20.67 -75.42
CA ASP A 983 -67.18 -19.53 -74.57
C ASP A 983 -68.30 -18.68 -75.19
N ILE A 984 -69.22 -18.23 -74.36
CA ILE A 984 -70.43 -17.54 -74.82
C ILE A 984 -70.09 -16.16 -75.40
N ASP A 985 -69.07 -15.46 -74.91
CA ASP A 985 -68.62 -14.18 -75.48
C ASP A 985 -68.04 -14.39 -76.87
N ASP A 986 -67.18 -15.40 -77.03
CA ASP A 986 -66.66 -15.77 -78.34
C ASP A 986 -67.77 -16.22 -79.30
N ALA A 987 -68.80 -16.91 -78.81
CA ALA A 987 -69.94 -17.33 -79.61
C ALA A 987 -70.78 -16.12 -80.07
N ILE A 988 -70.90 -15.08 -79.25
CA ILE A 988 -71.62 -13.83 -79.57
C ILE A 988 -70.81 -12.93 -80.50
N GLN A 989 -69.50 -12.79 -80.30
CA GLN A 989 -68.64 -11.92 -81.12
C GLN A 989 -68.47 -12.43 -82.55
N ARG A 990 -68.58 -13.75 -82.78
CA ARG A 990 -68.47 -14.37 -84.11
C ARG A 990 -69.72 -14.28 -84.99
N ARG A 991 -70.70 -13.43 -84.64
CA ARG A 991 -71.95 -13.21 -85.40
C ARG A 991 -71.74 -13.02 -86.90
N ASP A 992 -70.63 -12.40 -87.31
CA ASP A 992 -70.36 -12.01 -88.70
C ASP A 992 -69.38 -12.92 -89.47
N SER A 993 -69.01 -14.08 -88.91
CA SER A 993 -68.04 -14.99 -89.55
C SER A 993 -68.65 -15.93 -90.62
N ILE A 994 -69.33 -15.34 -91.61
CA ILE A 994 -69.46 -15.88 -92.97
C ILE A 994 -68.64 -15.08 -94.00
N ASN A 995 -68.08 -13.90 -93.66
CA ASN A 995 -67.23 -13.15 -94.62
C ASN A 995 -65.90 -12.64 -93.98
N VAL A 996 -64.87 -13.48 -94.11
CA VAL A 996 -63.49 -13.20 -94.57
C VAL A 996 -62.84 -11.79 -94.33
N TRP A 997 -61.71 -11.79 -93.60
CA TRP A 997 -60.57 -10.83 -93.44
C TRP A 997 -60.81 -9.37 -92.98
N ASN A 998 -60.68 -9.11 -91.66
CA ASN A 998 -59.81 -8.05 -91.08
C ASN A 998 -59.88 -8.05 -89.54
N ARG A 999 -58.74 -8.23 -88.84
CA ARG A 999 -58.61 -8.02 -87.38
C ARG A 999 -57.62 -6.90 -87.10
N ARG A 1000 -58.13 -5.73 -86.71
CA ARG A 1000 -57.42 -4.73 -85.92
C ARG A 1000 -58.37 -4.17 -84.86
N THR A 1001 -57.78 -3.91 -83.68
CA THR A 1001 -58.31 -3.17 -82.53
C THR A 1001 -59.57 -3.74 -81.87
N GLY A 1002 -59.33 -4.53 -80.81
CA GLY A 1002 -60.34 -4.84 -79.80
C GLY A 1002 -60.61 -3.61 -78.94
N TYR A 1003 -61.68 -2.90 -79.28
CA TYR A 1003 -62.42 -2.05 -78.36
C TYR A 1003 -63.82 -2.66 -78.27
N GLU A 1004 -64.13 -3.29 -77.14
CA GLU A 1004 -65.48 -3.74 -76.82
C GLU A 1004 -66.36 -2.53 -76.56
N ILE A 1005 -67.07 -2.07 -77.60
CA ILE A 1005 -68.23 -1.22 -77.44
C ILE A 1005 -69.36 -2.13 -76.93
N TYR A 1006 -69.75 -1.96 -75.66
CA TYR A 1006 -71.00 -2.49 -75.11
C TYR A 1006 -72.17 -1.81 -75.82
N ASN A 1007 -72.48 -2.28 -77.04
CA ASN A 1007 -73.56 -1.75 -77.84
C ASN A 1007 -74.91 -2.20 -77.26
N ASN A 1008 -75.83 -1.24 -77.10
CA ASN A 1008 -77.26 -1.46 -76.79
C ASN A 1008 -77.97 -2.44 -77.78
N SER A 1009 -77.32 -2.84 -78.87
CA SER A 1009 -77.84 -3.77 -79.87
C SER A 1009 -77.91 -5.24 -79.42
N ASN A 1010 -77.29 -5.61 -78.30
CA ASN A 1010 -77.26 -7.01 -77.83
C ASN A 1010 -78.39 -7.39 -76.86
N LEU A 1011 -79.19 -6.43 -76.41
CA LEU A 1011 -80.31 -6.66 -75.49
C LEU A 1011 -81.31 -7.72 -76.00
N PRO A 1012 -81.74 -7.73 -77.29
CA PRO A 1012 -82.63 -8.77 -77.80
C PRO A 1012 -82.01 -10.16 -77.74
N LEU A 1013 -80.71 -10.29 -78.04
CA LEU A 1013 -80.01 -11.59 -77.96
C LEU A 1013 -79.94 -12.09 -76.52
N TYR A 1014 -79.59 -11.24 -75.56
CA TYR A 1014 -79.50 -11.66 -74.16
C TYR A 1014 -80.86 -12.12 -73.61
N LYS A 1015 -81.96 -11.47 -74.04
CA LYS A 1015 -83.32 -11.92 -73.72
C LYS A 1015 -83.64 -13.27 -74.36
N ASP A 1016 -83.29 -13.50 -75.62
CA ASP A 1016 -83.48 -14.79 -76.30
C ASP A 1016 -82.66 -15.91 -75.65
N LEU A 1017 -81.39 -15.66 -75.33
CA LEU A 1017 -80.52 -16.63 -74.68
C LEU A 1017 -80.98 -16.96 -73.26
N LEU A 1018 -81.55 -16.00 -72.52
CA LEU A 1018 -82.15 -16.27 -71.21
C LEU A 1018 -83.39 -17.18 -71.33
N LYS A 1019 -84.27 -16.92 -72.30
CA LYS A 1019 -85.43 -17.79 -72.59
C LYS A 1019 -84.99 -19.22 -72.93
N LEU A 1020 -84.00 -19.34 -73.82
CA LEU A 1020 -83.44 -20.62 -74.22
C LEU A 1020 -82.75 -21.34 -73.05
N ALA A 1021 -82.04 -20.61 -72.19
CA ALA A 1021 -81.40 -21.16 -71.02
C ALA A 1021 -82.41 -21.71 -70.01
N GLU A 1022 -83.53 -21.01 -69.79
CA GLU A 1022 -84.61 -21.52 -68.94
C GLU A 1022 -85.25 -22.77 -69.56
N TRP A 1023 -85.58 -22.73 -70.85
CA TRP A 1023 -86.25 -23.84 -71.54
C TRP A 1023 -85.42 -25.14 -71.52
N PHE A 1024 -84.12 -25.04 -71.82
CA PHE A 1024 -83.21 -26.18 -71.82
C PHE A 1024 -82.57 -26.45 -70.45
N GLN A 1025 -82.99 -25.75 -69.39
CA GLN A 1025 -82.51 -25.88 -68.01
C GLN A 1025 -80.97 -25.75 -67.90
N LEU A 1026 -80.44 -24.64 -68.41
CA LEU A 1026 -79.01 -24.30 -68.45
C LEU A 1026 -78.67 -23.26 -67.38
N ASP A 1027 -78.53 -23.70 -66.13
CA ASP A 1027 -78.37 -22.82 -64.95
C ASP A 1027 -77.22 -21.80 -65.06
N HIS A 1028 -76.09 -22.23 -65.64
CA HIS A 1028 -74.93 -21.35 -65.82
C HIS A 1028 -75.20 -20.24 -66.85
N LEU A 1029 -75.75 -20.60 -68.02
CA LEU A 1029 -76.08 -19.62 -69.05
C LEU A 1029 -77.17 -18.67 -68.57
N LYS A 1030 -78.17 -19.20 -67.83
CA LYS A 1030 -79.21 -18.42 -67.18
C LYS A 1030 -78.62 -17.36 -66.26
N SER A 1031 -77.78 -17.77 -65.30
CA SER A 1031 -77.10 -16.86 -64.36
C SER A 1031 -76.26 -15.81 -65.06
N LEU A 1032 -75.57 -16.18 -66.14
CA LEU A 1032 -74.75 -15.26 -66.90
C LEU A 1032 -75.56 -14.23 -67.68
N MET A 1033 -76.69 -14.64 -68.28
CA MET A 1033 -77.59 -13.70 -68.96
C MET A 1033 -78.29 -12.78 -67.97
N GLU A 1034 -78.64 -13.25 -66.77
CA GLU A 1034 -79.13 -12.41 -65.68
C GLU A 1034 -78.12 -11.31 -65.30
N PHE A 1035 -76.84 -11.66 -65.16
CA PHE A 1035 -75.76 -10.69 -64.91
C PHE A 1035 -75.60 -9.68 -66.05
N ARG A 1036 -75.69 -10.10 -67.32
CA ARG A 1036 -75.55 -9.17 -68.44
C ARG A 1036 -76.75 -8.24 -68.56
N LEU A 1037 -77.95 -8.77 -68.36
CA LEU A 1037 -79.18 -7.99 -68.40
C LEU A 1037 -79.25 -6.98 -67.25
N SER A 1038 -78.65 -7.26 -66.09
CA SER A 1038 -78.60 -6.31 -64.97
C SER A 1038 -77.89 -5.01 -65.35
N ARG A 1039 -76.88 -5.07 -66.24
CA ARG A 1039 -76.17 -3.88 -66.76
C ARG A 1039 -77.02 -3.01 -67.69
N PHE A 1040 -78.13 -3.52 -68.20
CA PHE A 1040 -79.08 -2.77 -69.02
C PHE A 1040 -80.29 -2.26 -68.22
N VAL A 1041 -80.33 -2.51 -66.91
CA VAL A 1041 -81.37 -1.96 -66.04
C VAL A 1041 -81.13 -0.46 -65.87
N GLN A 1042 -82.15 0.31 -66.24
CA GLN A 1042 -82.21 1.76 -66.15
C GLN A 1042 -83.55 2.15 -65.52
N MET A 1043 -83.65 3.38 -65.00
CA MET A 1043 -84.89 3.88 -64.38
C MET A 1043 -86.11 3.76 -65.31
N SER A 1044 -85.95 3.94 -66.62
CA SER A 1044 -87.03 3.87 -67.61
C SER A 1044 -87.52 2.47 -67.94
N ASN A 1045 -86.70 1.42 -67.72
CA ASN A 1045 -87.02 0.05 -68.15
C ASN A 1045 -87.04 -0.98 -66.99
N VAL A 1046 -86.76 -0.54 -65.76
CA VAL A 1046 -86.62 -1.45 -64.61
C VAL A 1046 -87.92 -2.23 -64.30
N ARG A 1047 -89.10 -1.64 -64.49
CA ARG A 1047 -90.40 -2.33 -64.32
C ARG A 1047 -90.61 -3.43 -65.36
N ASP A 1048 -90.30 -3.13 -66.62
CA ASP A 1048 -90.38 -4.11 -67.71
C ASP A 1048 -89.35 -5.22 -67.53
N MET A 1049 -88.15 -4.90 -67.03
CA MET A 1049 -87.11 -5.89 -66.74
C MET A 1049 -87.47 -6.76 -65.54
N THR A 1050 -88.16 -6.19 -64.54
CA THR A 1050 -88.68 -6.94 -63.38
C THR A 1050 -89.74 -7.95 -63.83
N ASN A 1051 -90.73 -7.52 -64.61
CA ASN A 1051 -91.76 -8.40 -65.18
C ASN A 1051 -91.14 -9.49 -66.08
N PHE A 1052 -90.13 -9.12 -66.88
CA PHE A 1052 -89.40 -10.06 -67.72
C PHE A 1052 -88.64 -11.11 -66.88
N ALA A 1053 -88.00 -10.70 -65.80
CA ALA A 1053 -87.29 -11.60 -64.89
C ALA A 1053 -88.25 -12.53 -64.13
N GLU A 1054 -89.41 -12.03 -63.70
CA GLU A 1054 -90.45 -12.82 -63.04
C GLU A 1054 -91.02 -13.92 -63.96
N THR A 1055 -91.29 -13.58 -65.23
CA THR A 1055 -91.85 -14.52 -66.21
C THR A 1055 -90.91 -15.70 -66.51
N LEU A 1056 -89.59 -15.50 -66.40
CA LEU A 1056 -88.56 -16.50 -66.71
C LEU A 1056 -87.88 -17.07 -65.46
N ASN A 1057 -88.47 -16.83 -64.27
CA ASN A 1057 -87.95 -17.30 -62.98
C ASN A 1057 -86.46 -16.94 -62.75
N ALA A 1058 -86.05 -15.74 -63.20
CA ALA A 1058 -84.69 -15.22 -63.15
C ALA A 1058 -84.45 -14.42 -61.86
N GLU A 1059 -84.23 -15.13 -60.76
CA GLU A 1059 -84.28 -14.57 -59.40
C GLU A 1059 -83.15 -13.55 -59.14
N GLN A 1060 -81.96 -13.71 -59.72
CA GLN A 1060 -80.86 -12.76 -59.48
C GLN A 1060 -81.13 -11.43 -60.18
N LEU A 1061 -81.62 -11.46 -61.43
CA LEU A 1061 -82.01 -10.25 -62.15
C LEU A 1061 -83.20 -9.55 -61.48
N LYS A 1062 -84.16 -10.33 -60.98
CA LYS A 1062 -85.31 -9.82 -60.22
C LYS A 1062 -84.89 -9.10 -58.95
N GLN A 1063 -84.04 -9.72 -58.12
CA GLN A 1063 -83.51 -9.10 -56.90
C GLN A 1063 -82.68 -7.86 -57.21
N TYR A 1064 -81.87 -7.89 -58.28
CA TYR A 1064 -81.15 -6.71 -58.74
C TYR A 1064 -82.09 -5.55 -59.09
N CYS A 1065 -83.17 -5.82 -59.83
CA CYS A 1065 -84.16 -4.80 -60.17
C CYS A 1065 -84.87 -4.24 -58.93
N TYR A 1066 -85.20 -5.07 -57.94
CA TYR A 1066 -85.81 -4.59 -56.69
C TYR A 1066 -84.87 -3.74 -55.84
N HIS A 1067 -83.60 -4.14 -55.69
CA HIS A 1067 -82.60 -3.32 -55.01
C HIS A 1067 -82.37 -2.00 -55.75
N PHE A 1068 -82.33 -2.04 -57.08
CA PHE A 1068 -82.24 -0.83 -57.90
C PHE A 1068 -83.45 0.10 -57.68
N ILE A 1069 -84.68 -0.41 -57.63
CA ILE A 1069 -85.88 0.39 -57.32
C ILE A 1069 -85.83 0.96 -55.90
N ARG A 1070 -85.45 0.14 -54.91
CA ARG A 1070 -85.41 0.53 -53.49
C ARG A 1070 -84.37 1.60 -53.22
N ASP A 1071 -83.16 1.42 -53.73
CA ASP A 1071 -82.02 2.31 -53.43
C ASP A 1071 -82.11 3.63 -54.22
N ASN A 1072 -83.00 3.73 -55.21
CA ASN A 1072 -83.29 4.94 -55.99
C ASN A 1072 -84.73 5.46 -55.77
N SER A 1073 -85.40 5.08 -54.67
CA SER A 1073 -86.81 5.40 -54.43
C SER A 1073 -87.13 6.89 -54.29
N GLU A 1074 -86.15 7.73 -53.91
CA GLU A 1074 -86.32 9.20 -53.83
C GLU A 1074 -86.26 9.91 -55.19
N LEU A 1075 -85.88 9.21 -56.27
CA LEU A 1075 -85.88 9.71 -57.65
C LEU A 1075 -87.06 9.15 -58.49
N LEU A 1076 -88.05 8.52 -57.85
CA LEU A 1076 -89.19 7.81 -58.46
C LEU A 1076 -90.57 8.50 -58.24
N LEU A 1077 -90.59 9.77 -57.82
CA LEU A 1077 -91.78 10.65 -57.84
C LEU A 1077 -91.77 11.58 -59.05
#